data_AF-A0AAV0VE31-F1
#
_entry.id   AF-A0AAV0VE31-F1
#
_cell.length_a   1.000
_cell.length_b   1.000
_cell.length_c   1.000
_cell.angle_alpha   90.00
_cell.angle_beta   90.00
_cell.angle_gamma   90.00
#
_symmetry.space_group_name_H-M   'P 1'
#
loop_
_entity.id
_entity.type
_entity.pdbx_description
1 polymer ?
#
loop_
_entity_poly.entity_id
_entity_poly.type
_entity_poly.pdbx_seq_one_letter_code
_entity_poly.pdbx_strand_id
1 'polypeptide(L)'
;MLTTTRAHHLPFFQTALHAYKSTRRSSSTSSINGHRLPRLSDLVLIRHGESEGNIARQRSLAGDHSLFCGEFKHRHSSNWRLTDRGRRQAAAAGDWLRRNNLAHFDRYLVSEYLRAMETAGRMGLPDARWYAEMLIRERDWGAMDLMSEQERFIKMQDELKRRELNRFYYAPPGGESLAAVAQRADRLLGILNQECHDKQAIVVAHGEVIWAMRTRLERMSQETFIELQESGRMVDQIHNGHVLHYTRKDPQTGQMAPFFTHVRSVCPWNEKLSPKGWIKINRPVYDNELLLATAERVPRMIISEEYLEKTYNGAKSLSKGDVAPDISADPASSSEPSSASSPTKASVKTEEGQTPLLIPGKPMLNLKKVVVVKKMSRFQHESELYGNEGEALRKQMSMRGFIHDRLKASHEHHIEAVDEITNSFKDRNIEVKVVSANQLTHEAVEGTDMIFSAGGDGTFLKTASFVNTPIPVAGLNTDPKRSEGNLCCYKVDNVTHRFSTALDRLLDGDFKWRLRQRIRVGMVNQDGYWFELPRYALNEVFIAEGDASRPSHYNIGIDQHQRESHRSSGILMCTGTGSSAWYSSACQIYREQVANVLNAMNHTHTNETVTELTESINKQNVFPEDSRDMGYVVREPIINATFGDIRFRRGKARRVSMRSLGWDMKVNIDGIYSVPLDYGVQAVMKITDEPKYVLRTVDFSPSPSSTPIKKIF
;
A
#
# COMPACT_ATOMS: atom_id res chain seq x y z
N MET A 1 -36.12 -34.54 38.58
CA MET A 1 -36.01 -35.78 37.79
C MET A 1 -35.29 -35.40 36.50
N LEU A 2 -33.98 -35.66 36.38
CA LEU A 2 -33.39 -36.86 35.74
C LEU A 2 -33.85 -36.95 34.27
N THR A 3 -33.01 -36.97 33.21
CA THR A 3 -31.65 -37.49 33.09
C THR A 3 -31.00 -37.04 31.76
N THR A 4 -29.68 -37.05 31.78
CA THR A 4 -28.66 -36.94 30.72
C THR A 4 -28.84 -37.79 29.46
N THR A 5 -28.44 -37.25 28.30
CA THR A 5 -27.82 -38.05 27.21
C THR A 5 -26.77 -37.24 26.44
N ARG A 6 -25.59 -37.85 26.32
CA ARG A 6 -24.34 -37.33 25.76
C ARG A 6 -24.30 -37.38 24.23
N ALA A 7 -23.42 -36.53 23.70
CA ALA A 7 -22.96 -36.43 22.33
C ALA A 7 -22.40 -37.76 21.74
N HIS A 8 -22.70 -38.01 20.46
CA HIS A 8 -21.98 -38.95 19.62
C HIS A 8 -21.08 -38.17 18.63
N HIS A 9 -19.77 -38.30 18.84
CA HIS A 9 -18.71 -37.89 17.92
C HIS A 9 -18.41 -39.01 16.91
N LEU A 10 -18.00 -38.57 15.71
CA LEU A 10 -17.55 -39.36 14.55
C LEU A 10 -16.41 -40.36 14.88
N PRO A 11 -16.43 -41.58 14.30
CA PRO A 11 -15.30 -42.51 14.37
C PRO A 11 -14.47 -42.42 13.08
N PHE A 12 -13.39 -41.62 13.06
CA PHE A 12 -12.37 -41.73 11.98
C PHE A 12 -10.93 -41.43 12.41
N PHE A 13 -10.65 -41.18 13.69
CA PHE A 13 -9.31 -40.78 14.16
C PHE A 13 -8.57 -41.78 15.07
N GLN A 14 -9.16 -42.95 15.38
CA GLN A 14 -8.53 -43.93 16.29
C GLN A 14 -7.77 -45.08 15.60
N THR A 15 -7.88 -45.26 14.27
CA THR A 15 -7.18 -46.35 13.57
C THR A 15 -5.74 -46.00 13.20
N ALA A 16 -5.35 -44.71 13.18
CA ALA A 16 -4.00 -44.30 12.80
C ALA A 16 -2.99 -44.28 13.96
N LEU A 17 -3.44 -44.15 15.22
CA LEU A 17 -2.54 -44.00 16.37
C LEU A 17 -2.02 -45.33 16.93
N HIS A 18 -2.69 -46.44 16.64
CA HIS A 18 -2.28 -47.78 17.09
C HIS A 18 -1.22 -48.42 16.17
N ALA A 19 -1.09 -47.96 14.92
CA ALA A 19 -0.06 -48.41 13.97
C ALA A 19 1.32 -47.76 14.21
N TYR A 20 1.39 -46.64 14.93
CA TYR A 20 2.64 -45.89 15.13
C TYR A 20 3.42 -46.29 16.39
N LYS A 21 2.85 -47.13 17.27
CA LYS A 21 3.46 -47.50 18.56
C LYS A 21 4.03 -48.92 18.65
N SER A 22 3.97 -49.76 17.61
CA SER A 22 4.47 -51.15 17.67
C SER A 22 5.85 -51.41 17.04
N THR A 23 6.54 -50.40 16.48
CA THR A 23 7.82 -50.59 15.75
C THR A 23 9.04 -49.93 16.39
N ARG A 24 9.07 -49.79 17.72
CA ARG A 24 10.34 -49.63 18.46
C ARG A 24 10.66 -50.91 19.22
N ARG A 25 11.20 -51.89 18.49
CA ARG A 25 12.06 -52.92 19.06
C ARG A 25 13.42 -52.85 18.37
N SER A 26 14.44 -52.84 19.22
CA SER A 26 15.86 -52.97 18.94
C SER A 26 16.18 -53.81 17.70
N SER A 27 16.93 -53.24 16.75
CA SER A 27 17.76 -54.03 15.86
C SER A 27 19.02 -53.25 15.50
N SER A 28 20.12 -53.85 15.93
CA SER A 28 21.48 -53.70 15.45
C SER A 28 21.57 -53.75 13.92
N THR A 29 22.46 -52.92 13.37
CA THR A 29 23.22 -53.12 12.12
C THR A 29 22.73 -54.23 11.18
N SER A 30 21.95 -53.87 10.17
CA SER A 30 21.94 -54.57 8.89
C SER A 30 21.53 -53.60 7.77
N SER A 31 22.35 -53.55 6.72
CA SER A 31 22.24 -52.72 5.54
C SER A 31 20.85 -52.74 4.90
N ILE A 32 20.13 -51.64 4.98
CA ILE A 32 19.06 -51.35 4.01
C ILE A 32 19.76 -50.72 2.81
N ASN A 33 19.76 -51.43 1.68
CA ASN A 33 20.13 -50.88 0.38
C ASN A 33 19.32 -49.60 0.14
N GLY A 34 19.92 -48.46 0.43
CA GLY A 34 19.29 -47.15 0.32
C GLY A 34 19.10 -46.81 -1.14
N HIS A 35 17.87 -46.92 -1.63
CA HIS A 35 17.48 -46.31 -2.91
C HIS A 35 17.76 -44.81 -2.81
N ARG A 36 18.90 -44.36 -3.38
CA ARG A 36 19.18 -42.93 -3.57
C ARG A 36 18.07 -42.37 -4.46
N LEU A 37 17.38 -41.35 -3.96
CA LEU A 37 16.42 -40.61 -4.78
C LEU A 37 17.12 -40.10 -6.03
N PRO A 38 16.54 -40.27 -7.22
CA PRO A 38 17.24 -39.91 -8.43
C PRO A 38 17.42 -38.38 -8.51
N ARG A 39 18.65 -37.93 -8.80
CA ARG A 39 19.06 -36.53 -8.93
C ARG A 39 20.07 -36.36 -10.07
N LEU A 40 20.04 -35.21 -10.74
CA LEU A 40 21.10 -34.76 -11.67
C LEU A 40 22.48 -34.75 -10.98
N SER A 41 23.57 -34.95 -11.71
CA SER A 41 24.94 -34.75 -11.21
C SER A 41 25.39 -33.30 -11.32
N ASP A 42 25.14 -32.68 -12.48
CA ASP A 42 25.39 -31.27 -12.78
C ASP A 42 24.19 -30.62 -13.49
N LEU A 43 23.98 -29.34 -13.19
CA LEU A 43 22.99 -28.50 -13.86
C LEU A 43 23.64 -27.17 -14.24
N VAL A 44 23.66 -26.87 -15.53
CA VAL A 44 24.16 -25.60 -16.08
C VAL A 44 22.97 -24.75 -16.52
N LEU A 45 22.79 -23.59 -15.90
CA LEU A 45 21.78 -22.60 -16.25
C LEU A 45 22.44 -21.42 -16.97
N ILE A 46 21.87 -21.00 -18.10
CA ILE A 46 22.42 -19.91 -18.92
C ILE A 46 21.33 -18.90 -19.21
N ARG A 47 21.58 -17.62 -18.87
CA ARG A 47 20.71 -16.52 -19.31
C ARG A 47 20.98 -16.23 -20.77
N HIS A 48 19.93 -16.04 -21.57
CA HIS A 48 20.07 -15.59 -22.96
C HIS A 48 20.97 -14.34 -23.10
N GLY A 49 21.63 -14.20 -24.25
CA GLY A 49 22.40 -13.00 -24.60
C GLY A 49 21.51 -11.75 -24.68
N GLU A 50 22.12 -10.57 -24.70
CA GLU A 50 21.40 -9.29 -24.80
C GLU A 50 20.44 -9.27 -26.00
N SER A 51 19.17 -8.96 -25.73
CA SER A 51 18.12 -8.90 -26.75
C SER A 51 17.69 -7.47 -27.06
N GLU A 52 16.95 -7.30 -28.16
CA GLU A 52 16.28 -6.05 -28.52
C GLU A 52 15.45 -5.50 -27.35
N GLY A 53 14.72 -6.38 -26.66
CA GLY A 53 13.95 -6.04 -25.46
C GLY A 53 14.80 -5.52 -24.30
N ASN A 54 16.02 -6.04 -24.11
CA ASN A 54 16.93 -5.54 -23.08
C ASN A 54 17.40 -4.12 -23.39
N ILE A 55 17.77 -3.84 -24.64
CA ILE A 55 18.15 -2.48 -25.07
C ILE A 55 16.97 -1.52 -24.92
N ALA A 56 15.78 -1.90 -25.39
CA ALA A 56 14.59 -1.06 -25.27
C ALA A 56 14.29 -0.72 -23.81
N ARG A 57 14.31 -1.72 -22.92
CA ARG A 57 14.10 -1.51 -21.49
C ARG A 57 15.15 -0.58 -20.88
N GLN A 58 16.43 -0.78 -21.21
CA GLN A 58 17.53 0.04 -20.71
C GLN A 58 17.43 1.50 -21.17
N ARG A 59 17.11 1.75 -22.45
CA ARG A 59 16.89 3.11 -22.96
C ARG A 59 15.70 3.80 -22.31
N SER A 60 14.62 3.04 -22.10
CA SER A 60 13.42 3.55 -21.42
C SER A 60 13.70 3.95 -19.97
N LEU A 61 14.52 3.17 -19.25
CA LEU A 61 15.00 3.51 -17.92
C LEU A 61 15.86 4.79 -17.91
N ALA A 62 16.59 5.05 -18.99
CA ALA A 62 17.37 6.27 -19.18
C ALA A 62 16.53 7.46 -19.72
N GLY A 63 15.21 7.31 -19.85
CA GLY A 63 14.29 8.36 -20.33
C GLY A 63 14.06 8.38 -21.85
N ASP A 64 14.73 7.50 -22.62
CA ASP A 64 14.48 7.35 -24.06
C ASP A 64 13.45 6.25 -24.32
N HIS A 65 12.21 6.67 -24.58
CA HIS A 65 11.09 5.77 -24.87
C HIS A 65 10.86 5.54 -26.37
N SER A 66 11.74 6.05 -27.24
CA SER A 66 11.55 6.03 -28.70
C SER A 66 11.38 4.63 -29.29
N LEU A 67 11.98 3.61 -28.69
CA LEU A 67 11.84 2.22 -29.15
C LEU A 67 10.47 1.59 -28.83
N PHE A 68 9.66 2.17 -27.94
CA PHE A 68 8.31 1.68 -27.63
C PHE A 68 7.26 2.22 -28.63
N CYS A 69 7.54 2.09 -29.92
CA CYS A 69 6.64 2.49 -31.01
C CYS A 69 6.66 1.48 -32.16
N GLY A 70 5.81 1.69 -33.18
CA GLY A 70 5.81 0.92 -34.42
C GLY A 70 5.75 -0.60 -34.22
N GLU A 71 6.52 -1.35 -35.01
CA GLU A 71 6.56 -2.81 -34.93
C GLU A 71 7.01 -3.34 -33.56
N PHE A 72 7.89 -2.63 -32.86
CA PHE A 72 8.42 -3.10 -31.57
C PHE A 72 7.29 -3.25 -30.54
N LYS A 73 6.36 -2.27 -30.48
CA LYS A 73 5.20 -2.29 -29.57
C LYS A 73 4.15 -3.34 -29.95
N HIS A 74 4.13 -3.79 -31.21
CA HIS A 74 3.19 -4.80 -31.71
C HIS A 74 3.79 -6.21 -31.78
N ARG A 75 5.06 -6.37 -31.38
CA ARG A 75 5.76 -7.65 -31.34
C ARG A 75 5.71 -8.23 -29.92
N HIS A 76 5.15 -9.42 -29.79
CA HIS A 76 5.16 -10.16 -28.52
C HIS A 76 6.60 -10.39 -28.03
N SER A 77 6.83 -10.29 -26.71
CA SER A 77 8.19 -10.33 -26.12
C SER A 77 8.93 -11.65 -26.37
N SER A 78 8.21 -12.75 -26.62
CA SER A 78 8.80 -14.04 -27.03
C SER A 78 9.60 -13.96 -28.33
N ASN A 79 9.30 -12.98 -29.19
CA ASN A 79 9.84 -12.86 -30.53
C ASN A 79 11.00 -11.87 -30.66
N TRP A 80 11.40 -11.21 -29.55
CA TRP A 80 12.58 -10.34 -29.56
C TRP A 80 13.86 -11.14 -29.81
N ARG A 81 14.67 -10.64 -30.75
CA ARG A 81 15.90 -11.28 -31.22
C ARG A 81 17.11 -10.84 -30.41
N LEU A 82 18.24 -11.55 -30.56
CA LEU A 82 19.52 -11.13 -30.01
C LEU A 82 20.11 -9.94 -30.76
N THR A 83 20.74 -9.04 -30.02
CA THR A 83 21.61 -7.98 -30.57
C THR A 83 22.95 -8.58 -30.98
N ASP A 84 23.78 -7.86 -31.75
CA ASP A 84 25.12 -8.35 -32.09
C ASP A 84 26.02 -8.53 -30.87
N ARG A 85 25.79 -7.73 -29.81
CA ARG A 85 26.43 -7.96 -28.52
C ARG A 85 25.93 -9.25 -27.88
N GLY A 86 24.62 -9.49 -27.88
CA GLY A 86 24.02 -10.73 -27.38
C GLY A 86 24.54 -11.98 -28.10
N ARG A 87 24.75 -11.90 -29.42
CA ARG A 87 25.35 -12.98 -30.21
C ARG A 87 26.79 -13.29 -29.78
N ARG A 88 27.60 -12.24 -29.51
CA ARG A 88 28.96 -12.39 -28.96
C ARG A 88 28.96 -12.96 -27.56
N GLN A 89 28.01 -12.56 -26.71
CA GLN A 89 27.85 -13.13 -25.37
C GLN A 89 27.52 -14.63 -25.42
N ALA A 90 26.65 -15.05 -26.35
CA ALA A 90 26.32 -16.46 -26.56
C ALA A 90 27.56 -17.28 -26.99
N ALA A 91 28.33 -16.78 -27.96
CA ALA A 91 29.57 -17.44 -28.39
C ALA A 91 30.58 -17.56 -27.23
N ALA A 92 30.78 -16.49 -26.46
CA ALA A 92 31.66 -16.50 -25.30
C ALA A 92 31.24 -17.52 -24.22
N ALA A 93 29.93 -17.71 -24.03
CA ALA A 93 29.42 -18.75 -23.13
C ALA A 93 29.74 -20.16 -23.63
N GLY A 94 29.55 -20.42 -24.92
CA GLY A 94 29.96 -21.68 -25.55
C GLY A 94 31.46 -21.96 -25.43
N ASP A 95 32.30 -20.95 -25.70
CA ASP A 95 33.76 -21.05 -25.56
C ASP A 95 34.19 -21.35 -24.13
N TRP A 96 33.51 -20.75 -23.16
CA TRP A 96 33.79 -21.00 -21.75
C TRP A 96 33.38 -22.41 -21.34
N LEU A 97 32.22 -22.90 -21.77
CA LEU A 97 31.78 -24.27 -21.49
C LEU A 97 32.80 -25.29 -22.02
N ARG A 98 33.24 -25.14 -23.27
CA ARG A 98 34.25 -26.02 -23.89
C ARG A 98 35.58 -25.99 -23.14
N ARG A 99 36.06 -24.81 -22.73
CA ARG A 99 37.29 -24.66 -21.93
C ARG A 99 37.21 -25.25 -20.52
N ASN A 100 36.00 -25.45 -19.99
CA ASN A 100 35.78 -26.00 -18.65
C ASN A 100 35.25 -27.45 -18.68
N ASN A 101 35.52 -28.19 -19.77
CA ASN A 101 35.12 -29.59 -19.94
C ASN A 101 33.59 -29.82 -19.86
N LEU A 102 32.80 -28.84 -20.28
CA LEU A 102 31.33 -28.88 -20.34
C LEU A 102 30.84 -28.79 -21.79
N ALA A 103 31.50 -29.51 -22.70
CA ALA A 103 31.16 -29.50 -24.12
C ALA A 103 29.96 -30.40 -24.46
N HIS A 104 29.66 -31.39 -23.62
CA HIS A 104 28.59 -32.37 -23.82
C HIS A 104 27.71 -32.46 -22.58
N PHE A 105 26.41 -32.62 -22.80
CA PHE A 105 25.39 -32.82 -21.77
C PHE A 105 24.47 -33.96 -22.20
N ASP A 106 23.86 -34.63 -21.24
CA ASP A 106 22.85 -35.67 -21.51
C ASP A 106 21.49 -35.07 -21.89
N ARG A 107 21.20 -33.86 -21.39
CA ARG A 107 19.93 -33.16 -21.62
C ARG A 107 20.17 -31.69 -21.93
N TYR A 108 19.62 -31.22 -23.05
CA TYR A 108 19.68 -29.82 -23.47
C TYR A 108 18.26 -29.25 -23.50
N LEU A 109 17.98 -28.23 -22.69
CA LEU A 109 16.69 -27.55 -22.64
C LEU A 109 16.85 -26.08 -23.00
N VAL A 110 15.92 -25.56 -23.78
CA VAL A 110 15.91 -24.15 -24.17
C VAL A 110 14.50 -23.60 -24.06
N SER A 111 14.37 -22.35 -23.59
CA SER A 111 13.09 -21.67 -23.63
C SER A 111 12.60 -21.49 -25.07
N GLU A 112 11.28 -21.55 -25.26
CA GLU A 112 10.63 -21.30 -26.56
C GLU A 112 10.79 -19.87 -27.09
N TYR A 113 11.38 -18.96 -26.31
CA TYR A 113 11.56 -17.57 -26.73
C TYR A 113 12.79 -17.44 -27.64
N LEU A 114 12.66 -16.71 -28.75
CA LEU A 114 13.66 -16.70 -29.83
C LEU A 114 15.07 -16.30 -29.37
N ARG A 115 15.20 -15.30 -28.48
CA ARG A 115 16.50 -14.91 -27.90
C ARG A 115 17.22 -16.05 -27.17
N ALA A 116 16.48 -16.95 -26.50
CA ALA A 116 17.05 -18.10 -25.82
C ALA A 116 17.46 -19.17 -26.85
N MET A 117 16.62 -19.46 -27.84
CA MET A 117 16.95 -20.36 -28.95
C MET A 117 18.17 -19.89 -29.74
N GLU A 118 18.25 -18.60 -30.07
CA GLU A 118 19.42 -18.02 -30.73
C GLU A 118 20.67 -18.12 -29.86
N THR A 119 20.55 -17.94 -28.54
CA THR A 119 21.68 -18.11 -27.62
C THR A 119 22.16 -19.55 -27.66
N ALA A 120 21.25 -20.51 -27.52
CA ALA A 120 21.53 -21.94 -27.54
C ALA A 120 22.23 -22.38 -28.83
N GLY A 121 21.70 -21.99 -29.99
CA GLY A 121 22.30 -22.30 -31.29
C GLY A 121 23.67 -21.66 -31.51
N ARG A 122 23.91 -20.46 -30.94
CA ARG A 122 25.17 -19.73 -31.11
C ARG A 122 26.27 -20.11 -30.12
N MET A 123 25.98 -20.92 -29.10
CA MET A 123 27.02 -21.48 -28.23
C MET A 123 27.91 -22.50 -28.96
N GLY A 124 27.46 -23.07 -30.09
CA GLY A 124 28.27 -23.99 -30.88
C GLY A 124 28.74 -25.23 -30.13
N LEU A 125 27.87 -25.79 -29.27
CA LEU A 125 28.15 -27.03 -28.55
C LEU A 125 28.05 -28.23 -29.50
N PRO A 126 29.03 -29.15 -29.52
CA PRO A 126 29.01 -30.32 -30.40
C PRO A 126 27.83 -31.24 -30.06
N ASP A 127 27.20 -31.79 -31.11
CA ASP A 127 26.12 -32.78 -31.02
C ASP A 127 24.91 -32.39 -30.13
N ALA A 128 24.73 -31.09 -29.86
CA ALA A 128 23.70 -30.59 -28.97
C ALA A 128 22.28 -30.81 -29.53
N ARG A 129 21.42 -31.49 -28.77
CA ARG A 129 20.02 -31.79 -29.13
C ARG A 129 19.06 -31.07 -28.20
N TRP A 130 18.72 -29.84 -28.57
CA TRP A 130 17.87 -28.94 -27.78
C TRP A 130 16.39 -29.35 -27.80
N TYR A 131 15.79 -29.44 -26.62
CA TYR A 131 14.35 -29.55 -26.41
C TYR A 131 13.80 -28.19 -26.01
N ALA A 132 12.85 -27.66 -26.79
CA ALA A 132 12.16 -26.44 -26.45
C ALA A 132 11.16 -26.72 -25.32
N GLU A 133 11.23 -25.95 -24.23
CA GLU A 133 10.46 -26.19 -23.02
C GLU A 133 9.72 -24.92 -22.57
N MET A 134 8.39 -25.03 -22.50
CA MET A 134 7.50 -23.94 -22.11
C MET A 134 7.65 -23.59 -20.62
N LEU A 135 7.97 -24.56 -19.75
CA LEU A 135 8.13 -24.33 -18.30
C LEU A 135 9.32 -23.43 -17.94
N ILE A 136 10.20 -23.10 -18.87
CA ILE A 136 11.35 -22.20 -18.69
C ILE A 136 11.24 -20.90 -19.51
N ARG A 137 10.05 -20.57 -20.04
CA ARG A 137 9.77 -19.24 -20.61
C ARG A 137 9.96 -18.13 -19.57
N GLU A 138 10.23 -16.91 -20.03
CA GLU A 138 10.36 -15.76 -19.14
C GLU A 138 9.09 -15.55 -18.32
N ARG A 139 9.25 -14.94 -17.15
CA ARG A 139 8.13 -14.47 -16.34
C ARG A 139 7.19 -13.60 -17.19
N ASP A 140 5.90 -13.92 -17.16
CA ASP A 140 4.89 -13.10 -17.82
C ASP A 140 4.68 -11.80 -17.06
N TRP A 141 4.94 -10.67 -17.72
CA TRP A 141 4.72 -9.33 -17.15
C TRP A 141 3.32 -8.78 -17.41
N GLY A 142 2.45 -9.56 -18.04
CA GLY A 142 1.05 -9.23 -18.29
C GLY A 142 0.90 -7.89 -18.99
N ALA A 143 0.01 -7.05 -18.45
CA ALA A 143 -0.25 -5.72 -18.98
C ALA A 143 0.99 -4.82 -19.05
N MET A 144 2.05 -5.10 -18.27
CA MET A 144 3.24 -4.25 -18.24
C MET A 144 4.28 -4.61 -19.31
N ASP A 145 4.20 -5.79 -19.94
CA ASP A 145 5.29 -6.36 -20.76
C ASP A 145 5.74 -5.44 -21.91
N LEU A 146 4.78 -4.80 -22.59
CA LEU A 146 5.02 -3.91 -23.74
C LEU A 146 4.91 -2.40 -23.41
N MET A 147 4.95 -2.04 -22.11
CA MET A 147 4.90 -0.66 -21.66
C MET A 147 6.30 -0.06 -21.49
N SER A 148 6.47 1.19 -21.93
CA SER A 148 7.65 2.00 -21.57
C SER A 148 7.69 2.26 -20.06
N GLU A 149 8.83 2.69 -19.52
CA GLU A 149 8.91 3.05 -18.09
C GLU A 149 7.97 4.20 -17.72
N GLN A 150 7.86 5.19 -18.60
CA GLN A 150 6.92 6.29 -18.41
C GLN A 150 5.47 5.79 -18.40
N GLU A 151 5.10 4.88 -19.32
CA GLU A 151 3.76 4.29 -19.32
C GLU A 151 3.50 3.47 -18.05
N ARG A 152 4.46 2.69 -17.57
CA ARG A 152 4.33 1.95 -16.30
C ARG A 152 4.15 2.91 -15.13
N PHE A 153 4.94 3.98 -15.07
CA PHE A 153 4.84 4.97 -14.01
C PHE A 153 3.48 5.69 -14.00
N ILE A 154 3.00 6.11 -15.17
CA ILE A 154 1.74 6.86 -15.29
C ILE A 154 0.52 5.94 -15.09
N LYS A 155 0.51 4.77 -15.72
CA LYS A 155 -0.69 3.90 -15.79
C LYS A 155 -0.77 2.88 -14.66
N MET A 156 0.36 2.55 -14.03
CA MET A 156 0.48 1.39 -13.13
C MET A 156 1.21 1.76 -11.82
N GLN A 157 1.08 3.01 -11.34
CA GLN A 157 1.81 3.49 -10.16
C GLN A 157 1.56 2.65 -8.90
N ASP A 158 0.30 2.26 -8.66
CA ASP A 158 -0.04 1.43 -7.50
C ASP A 158 0.54 0.01 -7.60
N GLU A 159 0.65 -0.51 -8.83
CA GLU A 159 1.29 -1.80 -9.10
C GLU A 159 2.81 -1.74 -8.90
N LEU A 160 3.45 -0.61 -9.22
CA LEU A 160 4.86 -0.38 -8.92
C LEU A 160 5.11 -0.35 -7.40
N LYS A 161 4.24 0.31 -6.63
CA LYS A 161 4.32 0.29 -5.15
C LYS A 161 4.12 -1.12 -4.58
N ARG A 162 3.16 -1.89 -5.10
CA ARG A 162 2.96 -3.30 -4.71
C ARG A 162 4.19 -4.16 -5.00
N ARG A 163 4.85 -3.92 -6.13
CA ARG A 163 6.13 -4.56 -6.47
C ARG A 163 7.23 -4.23 -5.49
N GLU A 164 7.31 -2.98 -5.02
CA GLU A 164 8.31 -2.53 -4.03
C GLU A 164 8.09 -3.14 -2.65
N LEU A 165 6.83 -3.37 -2.24
CA LEU A 165 6.53 -4.03 -0.96
C LEU A 165 7.08 -5.47 -0.91
N ASN A 166 6.94 -6.24 -1.99
CA ASN A 166 7.54 -7.57 -2.07
C ASN A 166 7.71 -8.04 -3.53
N ARG A 167 8.94 -7.97 -4.03
CA ARG A 167 9.26 -8.35 -5.42
C ARG A 167 9.04 -9.84 -5.72
N PHE A 168 9.15 -10.71 -4.72
CA PHE A 168 9.05 -12.16 -4.88
C PHE A 168 7.59 -12.61 -5.10
N TYR A 169 6.66 -12.04 -4.35
CA TYR A 169 5.23 -12.38 -4.42
C TYR A 169 4.41 -11.49 -5.33
N TYR A 170 4.88 -10.29 -5.65
CA TYR A 170 4.21 -9.41 -6.59
C TYR A 170 3.97 -10.12 -7.92
N ALA A 171 2.75 -10.06 -8.44
CA ALA A 171 2.39 -10.42 -9.82
C ALA A 171 1.84 -9.17 -10.52
N PRO A 172 2.35 -8.79 -11.70
CA PRO A 172 1.76 -7.69 -12.45
C PRO A 172 0.37 -8.07 -12.97
N PRO A 173 -0.50 -7.10 -13.29
CA PRO A 173 -1.86 -7.38 -13.76
C PRO A 173 -1.86 -8.31 -14.98
N GLY A 174 -2.50 -9.47 -14.82
CA GLY A 174 -2.56 -10.52 -15.85
C GLY A 174 -1.25 -11.28 -16.09
N GLY A 175 -0.23 -11.11 -15.25
CA GLY A 175 1.05 -11.80 -15.34
C GLY A 175 1.33 -12.75 -14.18
N GLU A 176 2.61 -13.10 -14.00
CA GLU A 176 3.07 -14.08 -13.01
C GLU A 176 3.87 -13.43 -11.88
N SER A 177 3.79 -13.99 -10.67
CA SER A 177 4.76 -13.69 -9.60
C SER A 177 6.02 -14.53 -9.73
N LEU A 178 7.12 -14.10 -9.13
CA LEU A 178 8.34 -14.93 -9.10
C LEU A 178 8.10 -16.24 -8.32
N ALA A 179 7.25 -16.21 -7.30
CA ALA A 179 6.79 -17.40 -6.60
C ALA A 179 6.05 -18.39 -7.53
N ALA A 180 5.20 -17.91 -8.45
CA ALA A 180 4.54 -18.75 -9.45
C ALA A 180 5.55 -19.33 -10.45
N VAL A 181 6.54 -18.54 -10.88
CA VAL A 181 7.65 -19.02 -11.72
C VAL A 181 8.45 -20.11 -11.00
N ALA A 182 8.66 -19.97 -9.69
CA ALA A 182 9.36 -20.96 -8.88
C ALA A 182 8.59 -22.29 -8.76
N GLN A 183 7.25 -22.27 -8.70
CA GLN A 183 6.43 -23.48 -8.70
C GLN A 183 6.54 -24.26 -10.01
N ARG A 184 6.54 -23.59 -11.17
CA ARG A 184 6.78 -24.30 -12.46
C ARG A 184 8.23 -24.76 -12.62
N ALA A 185 9.20 -24.02 -12.05
CA ALA A 185 10.58 -24.47 -12.00
C ALA A 185 10.74 -25.74 -11.14
N ASP A 186 10.00 -25.87 -10.03
CA ASP A 186 9.99 -27.10 -9.23
C ASP A 186 9.50 -28.30 -10.05
N ARG A 187 8.48 -28.12 -10.90
CA ARG A 187 8.01 -29.18 -11.81
C ARG A 187 9.10 -29.64 -12.77
N LEU A 188 9.82 -28.72 -13.40
CA LEU A 188 10.95 -29.04 -14.28
C LEU A 188 12.08 -29.75 -13.52
N LEU A 189 12.47 -29.23 -12.37
CA LEU A 189 13.52 -29.84 -11.55
C LEU A 189 13.13 -31.25 -11.08
N GLY A 190 11.83 -31.48 -10.82
CA GLY A 190 11.29 -32.81 -10.57
C GLY A 190 11.49 -33.76 -11.74
N ILE A 191 11.10 -33.34 -12.95
CA ILE A 191 11.26 -34.12 -14.19
C ILE A 191 12.74 -34.42 -14.44
N LEU A 192 13.60 -33.41 -14.39
CA LEU A 192 15.03 -33.58 -14.61
C LEU A 192 15.66 -34.54 -13.60
N ASN A 193 15.28 -34.46 -12.32
CA ASN A 193 15.78 -35.37 -11.31
C ASN A 193 15.36 -36.82 -11.56
N GLN A 194 14.15 -37.05 -12.08
CA GLN A 194 13.64 -38.38 -12.39
C GLN A 194 14.25 -38.96 -13.67
N GLU A 195 14.31 -38.18 -14.75
CA GLU A 195 14.77 -38.66 -16.06
C GLU A 195 16.29 -38.65 -16.22
N CYS A 196 16.97 -37.75 -15.51
CA CYS A 196 18.40 -37.48 -15.68
C CYS A 196 19.20 -37.86 -14.42
N HIS A 197 18.91 -39.03 -13.85
CA HIS A 197 19.66 -39.56 -12.70
C HIS A 197 21.17 -39.65 -12.98
N ASP A 198 21.98 -39.01 -12.14
CA ASP A 198 23.45 -38.90 -12.23
C ASP A 198 23.99 -38.35 -13.57
N LYS A 199 23.11 -37.74 -14.37
CA LYS A 199 23.40 -37.13 -15.67
C LYS A 199 23.58 -35.61 -15.56
N GLN A 200 24.14 -35.01 -16.60
CA GLN A 200 24.37 -33.57 -16.71
C GLN A 200 23.32 -32.92 -17.62
N ALA A 201 22.73 -31.80 -17.16
CA ALA A 201 21.76 -31.05 -17.94
C ALA A 201 22.21 -29.59 -18.14
N ILE A 202 21.89 -29.05 -19.31
CA ILE A 202 22.05 -27.63 -19.64
C ILE A 202 20.70 -27.01 -19.97
N VAL A 203 20.46 -25.81 -19.45
CA VAL A 203 19.21 -25.05 -19.62
C VAL A 203 19.53 -23.62 -20.04
N VAL A 204 19.01 -23.21 -21.20
CA VAL A 204 19.11 -21.81 -21.67
C VAL A 204 17.77 -21.12 -21.47
N ALA A 205 17.74 -20.16 -20.56
CA ALA A 205 16.52 -19.51 -20.06
C ALA A 205 16.72 -18.00 -19.89
N HIS A 206 15.99 -17.42 -18.93
CA HIS A 206 15.87 -15.97 -18.73
C HIS A 206 16.21 -15.56 -17.29
N GLY A 207 16.37 -14.26 -17.06
CA GLY A 207 16.86 -13.74 -15.79
C GLY A 207 15.97 -14.10 -14.60
N GLU A 208 14.67 -13.81 -14.69
CA GLU A 208 13.73 -14.08 -13.59
C GLU A 208 13.54 -15.59 -13.38
N VAL A 209 13.53 -16.38 -14.46
CA VAL A 209 13.43 -17.86 -14.36
C VAL A 209 14.64 -18.44 -13.63
N ILE A 210 15.86 -17.96 -13.94
CA ILE A 210 17.05 -18.43 -13.25
C ILE A 210 16.99 -18.00 -11.78
N TRP A 211 16.59 -16.76 -11.47
CA TRP A 211 16.37 -16.34 -10.09
C TRP A 211 15.39 -17.24 -9.33
N ALA A 212 14.27 -17.58 -9.96
CA ALA A 212 13.31 -18.51 -9.39
C ALA A 212 13.96 -19.89 -9.13
N MET A 213 14.70 -20.45 -10.09
CA MET A 213 15.44 -21.71 -9.91
C MET A 213 16.48 -21.61 -8.78
N ARG A 214 17.23 -20.50 -8.66
CA ARG A 214 18.18 -20.27 -7.57
C ARG A 214 17.51 -20.36 -6.22
N THR A 215 16.35 -19.74 -6.04
CA THR A 215 15.63 -19.80 -4.74
C THR A 215 15.30 -21.23 -4.33
N ARG A 216 15.03 -22.11 -5.30
CA ARG A 216 14.69 -23.52 -5.06
C ARG A 216 15.93 -24.40 -4.87
N LEU A 217 16.93 -24.24 -5.73
CA LEU A 217 18.19 -25.00 -5.68
C LEU A 217 18.99 -24.67 -4.42
N GLU A 218 19.10 -23.39 -4.09
CA GLU A 218 19.88 -22.88 -2.97
C GLU A 218 19.07 -22.78 -1.66
N ARG A 219 17.75 -23.07 -1.70
CA ARG A 219 16.82 -22.89 -0.56
C ARG A 219 16.92 -21.50 0.07
N MET A 220 17.00 -20.47 -0.76
CA MET A 220 17.06 -19.09 -0.30
C MET A 220 15.75 -18.71 0.39
N SER A 221 15.86 -17.93 1.48
CA SER A 221 14.71 -17.21 2.02
C SER A 221 14.32 -16.06 1.09
N GLN A 222 13.14 -15.50 1.32
CA GLN A 222 12.68 -14.31 0.60
C GLN A 222 13.59 -13.11 0.89
N GLU A 223 14.04 -12.97 2.14
CA GLU A 223 14.95 -11.92 2.59
C GLU A 223 16.29 -12.00 1.83
N THR A 224 16.92 -13.18 1.80
CA THR A 224 18.17 -13.38 1.05
C THR A 224 17.99 -13.11 -0.46
N PHE A 225 16.85 -13.48 -1.03
CA PHE A 225 16.54 -13.15 -2.43
C PHE A 225 16.47 -11.62 -2.65
N ILE A 226 15.79 -10.89 -1.77
CA ILE A 226 15.66 -9.42 -1.84
C ILE A 226 17.03 -8.77 -1.63
N GLU A 227 17.78 -9.18 -0.62
CA GLU A 227 19.15 -8.68 -0.35
C GLU A 227 20.07 -8.83 -1.56
N LEU A 228 20.06 -9.98 -2.22
CA LEU A 228 20.90 -10.20 -3.41
C LEU A 228 20.45 -9.33 -4.60
N GLN A 229 19.14 -9.19 -4.80
CA GLN A 229 18.56 -8.33 -5.84
C GLN A 229 18.91 -6.85 -5.63
N GLU A 230 18.96 -6.40 -4.38
CA GLU A 230 19.13 -5.00 -3.99
C GLU A 230 20.56 -4.64 -3.58
N SER A 231 21.45 -5.62 -3.50
CA SER A 231 22.85 -5.46 -3.06
C SER A 231 23.65 -4.38 -3.80
N GLY A 232 23.23 -3.98 -5.01
CA GLY A 232 23.98 -3.10 -5.90
C GLY A 232 25.29 -3.70 -6.42
N ARG A 233 25.72 -4.86 -5.90
CA ARG A 233 26.95 -5.53 -6.30
C ARG A 233 26.74 -6.20 -7.64
N MET A 234 27.52 -5.81 -8.64
CA MET A 234 27.39 -6.36 -9.98
C MET A 234 27.61 -7.88 -10.03
N VAL A 235 28.39 -8.45 -9.12
CA VAL A 235 28.65 -9.89 -9.04
C VAL A 235 27.45 -10.72 -8.57
N ASP A 236 26.48 -10.11 -7.88
CA ASP A 236 25.27 -10.81 -7.41
C ASP A 236 24.18 -10.87 -8.47
N GLN A 237 24.32 -10.08 -9.54
CA GLN A 237 23.34 -9.93 -10.62
C GLN A 237 23.52 -11.01 -11.71
N ILE A 238 22.41 -11.47 -12.27
CA ILE A 238 22.40 -12.45 -13.36
C ILE A 238 22.41 -11.71 -14.70
N HIS A 239 23.58 -11.39 -15.23
CA HIS A 239 23.76 -10.69 -16.52
C HIS A 239 23.35 -11.52 -17.75
N ASN A 240 23.15 -10.86 -18.90
CA ASN A 240 22.95 -11.57 -20.16
C ASN A 240 24.16 -12.44 -20.52
N GLY A 241 23.92 -13.68 -20.98
CA GLY A 241 24.98 -14.65 -21.26
C GLY A 241 25.71 -15.19 -20.01
N HIS A 242 25.17 -14.97 -18.81
CA HIS A 242 25.73 -15.49 -17.55
C HIS A 242 25.47 -17.00 -17.43
N VAL A 243 26.48 -17.74 -16.97
CA VAL A 243 26.46 -19.18 -16.74
C VAL A 243 26.50 -19.47 -15.24
N LEU A 244 25.51 -20.21 -14.73
CA LEU A 244 25.51 -20.78 -13.38
C LEU A 244 25.65 -22.30 -13.49
N HIS A 245 26.70 -22.86 -12.91
CA HIS A 245 26.97 -24.29 -12.91
C HIS A 245 26.80 -24.83 -11.49
N TYR A 246 25.79 -25.66 -11.28
CA TYR A 246 25.54 -26.38 -10.04
C TYR A 246 26.11 -27.79 -10.12
N THR A 247 26.75 -28.24 -9.05
CA THR A 247 27.31 -29.60 -8.97
C THR A 247 27.06 -30.26 -7.62
N ARG A 248 26.85 -31.58 -7.66
CA ARG A 248 26.86 -32.46 -6.48
C ARG A 248 28.25 -32.94 -6.11
N LYS A 249 29.17 -32.90 -7.07
CA LYS A 249 30.54 -33.31 -6.86
C LYS A 249 31.27 -32.22 -6.11
N ASP A 250 31.70 -32.52 -4.90
CA ASP A 250 32.51 -31.59 -4.14
C ASP A 250 33.80 -31.26 -4.93
N PRO A 251 34.07 -29.99 -5.27
CA PRO A 251 35.21 -29.63 -6.11
C PRO A 251 36.57 -29.88 -5.47
N GLN A 252 36.64 -29.98 -4.14
CA GLN A 252 37.88 -30.21 -3.40
C GLN A 252 38.13 -31.69 -3.15
N THR A 253 37.09 -32.44 -2.76
CA THR A 253 37.23 -33.86 -2.36
C THR A 253 36.82 -34.84 -3.45
N GLY A 254 36.10 -34.39 -4.48
CA GLY A 254 35.56 -35.22 -5.57
C GLY A 254 34.38 -36.10 -5.16
N GLN A 255 33.92 -36.03 -3.90
CA GLN A 255 32.84 -36.87 -3.40
C GLN A 255 31.47 -36.40 -3.92
N MET A 256 30.59 -37.36 -4.21
CA MET A 256 29.23 -37.09 -4.68
C MET A 256 28.26 -36.90 -3.51
N ALA A 257 27.72 -35.70 -3.37
CA ALA A 257 26.69 -35.36 -2.39
C ALA A 257 25.28 -35.82 -2.84
N PRO A 258 24.31 -35.94 -1.92
CA PRO A 258 22.92 -36.29 -2.27
C PRO A 258 22.12 -35.15 -2.93
N PHE A 259 22.63 -33.91 -2.88
CA PHE A 259 22.04 -32.71 -3.49
C PHE A 259 23.14 -31.75 -3.92
N PHE A 260 22.85 -30.79 -4.79
CA PHE A 260 23.85 -29.81 -5.24
C PHE A 260 24.48 -29.10 -4.03
N THR A 261 25.79 -29.14 -3.88
CA THR A 261 26.51 -28.53 -2.75
C THR A 261 27.25 -27.27 -3.14
N HIS A 262 27.57 -27.12 -4.43
CA HIS A 262 28.36 -26.02 -4.93
C HIS A 262 27.74 -25.42 -6.19
N VAL A 263 27.93 -24.11 -6.35
CA VAL A 263 27.58 -23.36 -7.55
C VAL A 263 28.77 -22.51 -7.98
N ARG A 264 28.99 -22.41 -9.28
CA ARG A 264 29.94 -21.48 -9.89
C ARG A 264 29.15 -20.51 -10.78
N SER A 265 29.32 -19.21 -10.56
CA SER A 265 28.62 -18.14 -11.29
C SER A 265 29.62 -17.37 -12.14
N VAL A 266 29.45 -17.36 -13.46
CA VAL A 266 30.42 -16.76 -14.39
C VAL A 266 29.74 -15.95 -15.48
N CYS A 267 30.28 -14.75 -15.74
CA CYS A 267 30.07 -13.97 -16.95
C CYS A 267 31.25 -14.19 -17.92
N PRO A 268 31.13 -15.08 -18.91
CA PRO A 268 32.24 -15.49 -19.77
C PRO A 268 32.90 -14.36 -20.56
N TRP A 269 32.14 -13.30 -20.85
CA TRP A 269 32.58 -12.13 -21.62
C TRP A 269 33.06 -10.98 -20.72
N ASN A 270 32.97 -11.09 -19.39
CA ASN A 270 33.49 -10.12 -18.44
C ASN A 270 33.74 -10.75 -17.06
N GLU A 271 34.98 -11.14 -16.81
CA GLU A 271 35.39 -11.82 -15.58
C GLU A 271 35.18 -10.97 -14.30
N LYS A 272 35.18 -9.64 -14.41
CA LYS A 272 34.94 -8.75 -13.26
C LYS A 272 33.54 -8.88 -12.67
N LEU A 273 32.60 -9.44 -13.46
CA LEU A 273 31.22 -9.71 -13.03
C LEU A 273 31.07 -11.12 -12.43
N SER A 274 32.15 -11.90 -12.34
CA SER A 274 32.14 -13.28 -11.87
C SER A 274 32.75 -13.39 -10.48
N PRO A 275 32.01 -13.95 -9.49
CA PRO A 275 32.64 -14.46 -8.28
C PRO A 275 33.77 -15.46 -8.60
N LYS A 276 34.82 -15.47 -7.78
CA LYS A 276 35.97 -16.36 -7.99
C LYS A 276 35.66 -17.79 -7.53
N GLY A 277 35.77 -18.74 -8.45
CA GLY A 277 35.75 -20.18 -8.15
C GLY A 277 34.38 -20.75 -7.79
N TRP A 278 34.40 -21.89 -7.10
CA TRP A 278 33.21 -22.59 -6.61
C TRP A 278 32.74 -21.98 -5.29
N ILE A 279 31.44 -21.73 -5.18
CA ILE A 279 30.78 -21.22 -3.98
C ILE A 279 29.99 -22.37 -3.36
N LYS A 280 30.20 -22.62 -2.07
CA LYS A 280 29.40 -23.58 -1.32
C LYS A 280 27.99 -23.02 -1.09
N ILE A 281 26.98 -23.83 -1.40
CA ILE A 281 25.58 -23.45 -1.25
C ILE A 281 25.20 -23.54 0.24
N ASN A 282 24.94 -22.39 0.85
CA ASN A 282 24.45 -22.33 2.22
C ASN A 282 22.92 -22.53 2.23
N ARG A 283 22.45 -23.54 2.96
CA ARG A 283 21.02 -23.81 3.16
C ARG A 283 20.71 -23.64 4.64
N PRO A 284 20.16 -22.49 5.05
CA PRO A 284 19.94 -22.22 6.46
C PRO A 284 18.96 -23.24 7.05
N VAL A 285 19.29 -23.73 8.24
CA VAL A 285 18.42 -24.52 9.09
C VAL A 285 18.22 -23.70 10.35
N TYR A 286 16.98 -23.56 10.79
CA TYR A 286 16.62 -22.73 11.93
C TYR A 286 16.17 -23.63 13.07
N ASP A 287 16.76 -23.43 14.24
CA ASP A 287 16.19 -23.90 15.50
C ASP A 287 15.18 -22.87 16.04
N ASN A 288 14.53 -23.21 17.16
CA ASN A 288 13.51 -22.35 17.73
C ASN A 288 14.05 -20.97 18.12
N GLU A 289 15.28 -20.90 18.62
CA GLU A 289 15.91 -19.64 19.05
C GLU A 289 16.19 -18.74 17.84
N LEU A 290 16.78 -19.29 16.78
CA LEU A 290 17.05 -18.56 15.56
C LEU A 290 15.76 -18.12 14.85
N LEU A 291 14.70 -18.95 14.86
CA LEU A 291 13.39 -18.59 14.33
C LEU A 291 12.79 -17.37 15.07
N LEU A 292 12.85 -17.38 16.41
CA LEU A 292 12.35 -16.28 17.23
C LEU A 292 13.19 -15.02 17.03
N ALA A 293 14.52 -15.13 17.02
CA ALA A 293 15.43 -14.02 16.77
C ALA A 293 15.20 -13.39 15.38
N THR A 294 14.99 -14.21 14.33
CA THR A 294 14.61 -13.72 13.00
C THR A 294 13.28 -12.98 13.03
N ALA A 295 12.28 -13.49 13.74
CA ALA A 295 10.98 -12.82 13.89
C ALA A 295 11.12 -11.47 14.62
N GLU A 296 11.98 -11.39 15.64
CA GLU A 296 12.21 -10.18 16.43
C GLU A 296 12.96 -9.06 15.68
N ARG A 297 13.69 -9.39 14.60
CA ARG A 297 14.29 -8.37 13.71
C ARG A 297 13.25 -7.46 13.06
N VAL A 298 12.03 -7.97 12.86
CA VAL A 298 10.92 -7.19 12.30
C VAL A 298 10.15 -6.57 13.46
N PRO A 299 10.12 -5.23 13.59
CA PRO A 299 9.43 -4.58 14.69
C PRO A 299 7.96 -4.96 14.73
N ARG A 300 7.48 -5.32 15.94
CA ARG A 300 6.05 -5.53 16.16
C ARG A 300 5.33 -4.21 15.99
N MET A 301 4.46 -4.10 14.98
CA MET A 301 3.62 -2.92 14.82
C MET A 301 2.44 -2.90 15.80
N ILE A 302 2.04 -4.07 16.29
CA ILE A 302 0.99 -4.23 17.29
C ILE A 302 1.65 -4.76 18.56
N ILE A 303 1.70 -3.92 19.58
CA ILE A 303 2.33 -4.24 20.86
C ILE A 303 1.22 -4.24 21.92
N SER A 304 1.09 -5.34 22.68
CA SER A 304 0.16 -5.36 23.81
C SER A 304 0.70 -4.48 24.95
N GLU A 305 -0.21 -3.91 25.75
CA GLU A 305 0.16 -3.21 26.98
C GLU A 305 1.02 -4.09 27.89
N GLU A 306 0.71 -5.39 27.99
CA GLU A 306 1.50 -6.37 28.74
C GLU A 306 2.94 -6.53 28.21
N TYR A 307 3.14 -6.50 26.89
CA TYR A 307 4.49 -6.58 26.30
C TYR A 307 5.27 -5.27 26.53
N LEU A 308 4.59 -4.12 26.41
CA LEU A 308 5.19 -2.82 26.76
C LEU A 308 5.61 -2.82 28.24
N GLU A 309 4.74 -3.26 29.14
CA GLU A 309 5.05 -3.36 30.56
C GLU A 309 6.21 -4.32 30.83
N LYS A 310 6.23 -5.53 30.26
CA LYS A 310 7.34 -6.48 30.45
C LYS A 310 8.67 -5.95 29.89
N THR A 311 8.64 -5.30 28.72
CA THR A 311 9.85 -4.79 28.05
C THR A 311 10.39 -3.54 28.74
N TYR A 312 9.52 -2.60 29.13
CA TYR A 312 9.92 -1.34 29.76
C TYR A 312 10.09 -1.42 31.28
N ASN A 313 9.35 -2.28 32.00
CA ASN A 313 9.59 -2.54 33.43
C ASN A 313 10.76 -3.49 33.65
N GLY A 314 11.06 -4.39 32.70
CA GLY A 314 12.29 -5.19 32.71
C GLY A 314 13.55 -4.32 32.62
N ALA A 315 13.53 -3.28 31.78
CA ALA A 315 14.62 -2.31 31.66
C ALA A 315 14.83 -1.46 32.93
N LYS A 316 13.79 -1.24 33.75
CA LYS A 316 13.92 -0.60 35.08
C LYS A 316 14.54 -1.51 36.15
N SER A 317 14.54 -2.83 35.94
CA SER A 317 15.18 -3.79 36.85
C SER A 317 16.67 -4.05 36.53
N LEU A 318 17.13 -3.69 35.33
CA LEU A 318 18.50 -3.90 34.87
C LEU A 318 19.45 -2.69 35.09
N SER A 319 19.03 -1.68 35.87
CA SER A 319 19.92 -0.56 36.27
C SER A 319 20.46 -0.66 37.69
N LYS A 320 20.39 -1.84 38.32
CA LYS A 320 21.13 -2.14 39.56
C LYS A 320 21.69 -3.56 39.50
N GLY A 321 22.99 -3.67 39.24
CA GLY A 321 23.78 -4.88 39.46
C GLY A 321 24.48 -5.40 38.22
N ASP A 322 25.79 -5.17 38.21
CA ASP A 322 26.83 -6.11 37.78
C ASP A 322 27.38 -6.08 36.33
N VAL A 323 28.59 -5.49 36.28
CA VAL A 323 29.80 -5.86 35.52
C VAL A 323 29.89 -5.46 34.04
N ALA A 324 30.56 -4.32 33.82
CA ALA A 324 31.33 -4.07 32.60
C ALA A 324 32.72 -4.75 32.73
N PRO A 325 33.26 -5.36 31.65
CA PRO A 325 34.59 -5.94 31.69
C PRO A 325 35.67 -4.85 31.64
N ASP A 326 36.66 -5.09 32.48
CA ASP A 326 37.88 -4.35 32.75
C ASP A 326 38.78 -4.25 31.51
N ILE A 327 39.14 -3.02 31.11
CA ILE A 327 40.36 -2.74 30.34
C ILE A 327 40.99 -1.49 30.96
N SER A 328 41.82 -1.72 31.98
CA SER A 328 42.78 -0.76 32.49
C SER A 328 43.93 -0.55 31.50
N ALA A 329 44.24 0.71 31.17
CA ALA A 329 45.61 1.21 31.05
C ALA A 329 45.59 2.75 30.98
N ASP A 330 45.79 3.36 32.14
CA ASP A 330 46.18 4.76 32.34
C ASP A 330 47.73 4.84 32.30
N PRO A 331 48.39 6.00 32.08
CA PRO A 331 48.38 7.04 33.14
C PRO A 331 48.53 8.53 32.73
N ALA A 332 48.10 9.36 33.69
CA ALA A 332 48.51 10.75 34.03
C ALA A 332 47.96 11.89 33.13
N SER A 333 47.53 13.07 33.62
CA SER A 333 47.72 13.78 34.89
C SER A 333 46.69 14.92 35.07
N SER A 334 46.39 15.31 36.33
CA SER A 334 45.98 16.66 36.83
C SER A 334 44.74 17.32 36.18
N SER A 335 43.68 17.78 36.86
CA SER A 335 43.61 18.67 38.03
C SER A 335 42.13 18.94 38.37
N GLU A 336 41.83 19.04 39.67
CA GLU A 336 40.57 19.50 40.28
C GLU A 336 40.38 21.05 40.19
N PRO A 337 39.36 21.68 40.83
CA PRO A 337 37.90 21.44 40.81
C PRO A 337 37.10 22.78 40.80
N SER A 338 35.76 22.72 40.94
CA SER A 338 34.87 23.62 41.73
C SER A 338 33.51 23.78 41.03
N SER A 339 32.37 23.97 41.69
CA SER A 339 31.90 23.81 43.07
C SER A 339 30.38 24.09 43.06
N ALA A 340 29.65 23.51 44.02
CA ALA A 340 28.45 24.05 44.69
C ALA A 340 27.20 24.45 43.85
N SER A 341 25.96 24.26 44.26
CA SER A 341 25.33 23.75 45.49
C SER A 341 23.81 23.76 45.25
N SER A 342 23.10 22.72 45.68
CA SER A 342 21.67 22.79 45.98
C SER A 342 21.47 23.44 47.36
N PRO A 343 20.25 23.92 47.69
CA PRO A 343 19.51 23.18 48.72
C PRO A 343 17.97 23.18 48.59
N THR A 344 17.42 21.98 48.83
CA THR A 344 16.28 21.56 49.66
C THR A 344 15.01 22.40 49.89
N LYS A 345 13.90 21.69 49.61
CA LYS A 345 12.50 21.70 50.10
C LYS A 345 12.21 22.30 51.50
N ALA A 346 11.02 22.91 51.60
CA ALA A 346 10.13 22.78 52.75
C ALA A 346 8.65 22.83 52.32
N SER A 347 7.82 22.00 52.97
CA SER A 347 6.39 21.79 52.74
C SER A 347 5.52 22.63 53.68
N VAL A 348 4.41 23.18 53.19
CA VAL A 348 3.29 23.69 54.00
C VAL A 348 1.96 23.25 53.38
N LYS A 349 1.08 22.67 54.20
CA LYS A 349 -0.34 22.45 53.91
C LYS A 349 -1.15 23.60 54.51
N THR A 350 -2.11 24.15 53.77
CA THR A 350 -3.42 24.60 54.30
C THR A 350 -4.38 24.98 53.15
N GLU A 351 -5.55 24.35 53.21
CA GLU A 351 -6.93 24.84 52.97
C GLU A 351 -7.38 25.51 51.66
N GLU A 352 -8.64 25.17 51.37
CA GLU A 352 -9.47 25.49 50.22
C GLU A 352 -9.68 27.00 50.03
N GLY A 353 -9.52 27.44 48.79
CA GLY A 353 -9.91 28.78 48.34
C GLY A 353 -10.20 28.75 46.85
N GLN A 354 -11.49 28.85 46.50
CA GLN A 354 -11.94 29.09 45.14
C GLN A 354 -11.32 30.38 44.59
N THR A 355 -10.66 30.30 43.42
CA THR A 355 -10.60 31.36 42.38
C THR A 355 -9.79 30.88 41.17
N PRO A 356 -9.96 31.47 39.98
CA PRO A 356 -11.18 31.63 39.21
C PRO A 356 -11.11 30.81 37.91
N LEU A 357 -12.25 30.64 37.23
CA LEU A 357 -12.31 30.24 35.83
C LEU A 357 -11.35 31.10 34.99
N LEU A 358 -10.23 30.50 34.57
CA LEU A 358 -9.41 31.03 33.48
C LEU A 358 -10.32 31.15 32.26
N ILE A 359 -10.69 32.39 31.93
CA ILE A 359 -11.16 32.74 30.58
C ILE A 359 -10.11 32.17 29.63
N PRO A 360 -10.46 31.28 28.68
CA PRO A 360 -9.46 30.75 27.75
C PRO A 360 -8.85 31.94 27.02
N GLY A 361 -7.55 32.16 27.21
CA GLY A 361 -6.80 33.16 26.45
C GLY A 361 -7.02 32.92 24.96
N LYS A 362 -7.08 33.99 24.17
CA LYS A 362 -7.18 33.90 22.70
C LYS A 362 -6.17 32.87 22.18
N PRO A 363 -6.56 31.96 21.26
CA PRO A 363 -5.62 30.98 20.71
C PRO A 363 -4.56 31.71 19.86
N MET A 364 -3.41 32.03 20.45
CA MET A 364 -2.30 32.63 19.71
C MET A 364 -1.63 31.54 18.84
N LEU A 365 -1.71 31.71 17.53
CA LEU A 365 -1.01 30.86 16.55
C LEU A 365 0.33 31.51 16.21
N ASN A 366 1.43 30.81 16.48
CA ASN A 366 2.75 31.20 16.00
C ASN A 366 3.07 30.44 14.72
N LEU A 367 2.73 31.03 13.57
CA LEU A 367 3.01 30.45 12.26
C LEU A 367 4.40 30.87 11.80
N LYS A 368 5.31 29.91 11.65
CA LYS A 368 6.63 30.09 11.04
C LYS A 368 6.71 29.44 9.68
N LYS A 369 6.08 28.27 9.53
CA LYS A 369 6.08 27.46 8.31
C LYS A 369 4.69 26.91 8.00
N VAL A 370 4.23 27.16 6.79
CA VAL A 370 2.92 26.74 6.30
C VAL A 370 3.02 26.02 4.95
N VAL A 371 2.08 25.11 4.72
CA VAL A 371 1.91 24.45 3.41
C VAL A 371 0.61 24.93 2.79
N VAL A 372 0.67 25.39 1.54
CA VAL A 372 -0.52 25.72 0.74
C VAL A 372 -0.73 24.62 -0.27
N VAL A 373 -1.84 23.88 -0.15
CA VAL A 373 -2.24 22.82 -1.07
C VAL A 373 -3.17 23.40 -2.13
N LYS A 374 -2.68 23.62 -3.35
CA LYS A 374 -3.47 24.21 -4.44
C LYS A 374 -4.22 23.16 -5.26
N LYS A 375 -5.42 23.49 -5.72
CA LYS A 375 -6.18 22.65 -6.65
C LYS A 375 -5.49 22.60 -8.02
N MET A 376 -5.55 21.45 -8.69
CA MET A 376 -5.28 21.40 -10.13
C MET A 376 -6.56 21.83 -10.85
N SER A 377 -6.52 22.95 -11.57
CA SER A 377 -7.70 23.41 -12.31
C SER A 377 -8.00 22.48 -13.49
N ARG A 378 -9.27 22.39 -13.92
CA ARG A 378 -9.62 21.62 -15.12
C ARG A 378 -8.90 22.14 -16.37
N PHE A 379 -8.72 23.46 -16.46
CA PHE A 379 -7.96 24.08 -17.55
C PHE A 379 -6.50 23.61 -17.57
N GLN A 380 -5.83 23.66 -16.42
CA GLN A 380 -4.45 23.21 -16.26
C GLN A 380 -4.32 21.72 -16.60
N HIS A 381 -5.24 20.89 -16.11
CA HIS A 381 -5.25 19.47 -16.41
C HIS A 381 -5.38 19.18 -17.92
N GLU A 382 -6.28 19.87 -18.63
CA GLU A 382 -6.44 19.69 -20.08
C GLU A 382 -5.22 20.18 -20.86
N SER A 383 -4.55 21.25 -20.40
CA SER A 383 -3.32 21.75 -21.00
C SER A 383 -2.15 20.76 -20.83
N GLU A 384 -1.95 20.22 -19.62
CA GLU A 384 -0.87 19.28 -19.30
C GLU A 384 -1.04 17.91 -19.97
N LEU A 385 -2.28 17.43 -20.13
CA LEU A 385 -2.55 16.08 -20.66
C LEU A 385 -2.08 15.90 -22.12
N TYR A 386 -2.02 16.98 -22.90
CA TYR A 386 -1.68 16.94 -24.33
C TYR A 386 -0.54 17.89 -24.73
N GLY A 387 -0.05 18.73 -23.81
CA GLY A 387 0.98 19.72 -24.09
C GLY A 387 0.54 20.79 -25.11
N ASN A 388 -0.76 20.98 -25.29
CA ASN A 388 -1.32 21.96 -26.21
C ASN A 388 -1.56 23.29 -25.50
N GLU A 389 -1.29 24.39 -26.22
CA GLU A 389 -1.53 25.76 -25.75
C GLU A 389 -2.31 26.57 -26.81
N GLY A 390 -2.82 27.73 -26.40
CA GLY A 390 -3.50 28.67 -27.30
C GLY A 390 -4.71 28.07 -28.04
N GLU A 391 -4.78 28.32 -29.35
CA GLU A 391 -5.94 27.95 -30.18
C GLU A 391 -6.11 26.43 -30.33
N ALA A 392 -5.02 25.67 -30.28
CA ALA A 392 -5.05 24.21 -30.33
C ALA A 392 -5.76 23.63 -29.10
N LEU A 393 -5.44 24.15 -27.90
CA LEU A 393 -6.11 23.76 -26.66
C LEU A 393 -7.60 24.16 -26.69
N ARG A 394 -7.91 25.38 -27.15
CA ARG A 394 -9.29 25.88 -27.28
C ARG A 394 -10.15 24.96 -28.15
N LYS A 395 -9.67 24.58 -29.35
CA LYS A 395 -10.38 23.69 -30.26
C LYS A 395 -10.59 22.31 -29.63
N GLN A 396 -9.56 21.76 -29.00
CA GLN A 396 -9.63 20.45 -28.35
C GLN A 396 -10.63 20.41 -27.20
N MET A 397 -10.58 21.38 -26.30
CA MET A 397 -11.51 21.49 -25.18
C MET A 397 -12.95 21.60 -25.69
N SER A 398 -13.18 22.39 -26.74
CA SER A 398 -14.49 22.57 -27.36
C SER A 398 -15.03 21.26 -27.96
N MET A 399 -14.19 20.47 -28.65
CA MET A 399 -14.58 19.15 -29.19
C MET A 399 -14.99 18.15 -28.09
N ARG A 400 -14.51 18.32 -26.86
CA ARG A 400 -14.87 17.49 -25.70
C ARG A 400 -16.06 18.05 -24.90
N GLY A 401 -16.69 19.12 -25.39
CA GLY A 401 -17.85 19.75 -24.74
C GLY A 401 -17.50 20.75 -23.64
N PHE A 402 -16.24 21.15 -23.51
CA PHE A 402 -15.83 22.16 -22.53
C PHE A 402 -15.92 23.57 -23.10
N ILE A 403 -16.39 24.51 -22.28
CA ILE A 403 -16.36 25.94 -22.58
C ILE A 403 -14.99 26.49 -22.16
N HIS A 404 -14.06 26.60 -23.12
CA HIS A 404 -12.67 27.02 -22.90
C HIS A 404 -12.55 28.32 -22.09
N ASP A 405 -13.19 29.40 -22.56
CA ASP A 405 -13.03 30.74 -21.95
C ASP A 405 -13.54 30.79 -20.52
N ARG A 406 -14.62 30.04 -20.24
CA ARG A 406 -15.13 29.87 -18.89
C ARG A 406 -14.09 29.19 -18.01
N LEU A 407 -13.47 28.10 -18.46
CA LEU A 407 -12.47 27.36 -17.69
C LEU A 407 -11.18 28.15 -17.48
N LYS A 408 -10.73 28.88 -18.52
CA LYS A 408 -9.58 29.79 -18.44
C LYS A 408 -9.78 30.87 -17.38
N ALA A 409 -10.92 31.57 -17.39
CA ALA A 409 -11.21 32.60 -16.39
C ALA A 409 -11.24 32.06 -14.94
N SER A 410 -11.72 30.83 -14.71
CA SER A 410 -11.67 30.21 -13.36
C SER A 410 -10.28 29.75 -12.97
N HIS A 411 -9.45 29.35 -13.95
CA HIS A 411 -8.05 29.08 -13.69
C HIS A 411 -7.30 30.35 -13.29
N GLU A 412 -7.50 31.46 -14.02
CA GLU A 412 -6.88 32.76 -13.73
C GLU A 412 -7.27 33.25 -12.33
N HIS A 413 -8.57 33.29 -11.99
CA HIS A 413 -9.02 33.66 -10.64
C HIS A 413 -8.42 32.76 -9.55
N HIS A 414 -8.29 31.46 -9.80
CA HIS A 414 -7.68 30.55 -8.85
C HIS A 414 -6.18 30.84 -8.63
N ILE A 415 -5.45 31.12 -9.71
CA ILE A 415 -4.02 31.47 -9.62
C ILE A 415 -3.84 32.79 -8.89
N GLU A 416 -4.63 33.81 -9.23
CA GLU A 416 -4.60 35.11 -8.53
C GLU A 416 -4.85 34.95 -7.02
N ALA A 417 -5.84 34.14 -6.62
CA ALA A 417 -6.11 33.86 -5.22
C ALA A 417 -4.95 33.12 -4.53
N VAL A 418 -4.31 32.15 -5.20
CA VAL A 418 -3.14 31.43 -4.66
C VAL A 418 -1.94 32.36 -4.51
N ASP A 419 -1.75 33.29 -5.45
CA ASP A 419 -0.69 34.29 -5.40
C ASP A 419 -0.93 35.27 -4.24
N GLU A 420 -2.16 35.74 -4.06
CA GLU A 420 -2.55 36.58 -2.91
C GLU A 420 -2.27 35.86 -1.58
N ILE A 421 -2.67 34.59 -1.47
CA ILE A 421 -2.41 33.77 -0.27
C ILE A 421 -0.91 33.68 0.01
N THR A 422 -0.13 33.32 -1.01
CA THR A 422 1.31 33.11 -0.90
C THR A 422 2.04 34.40 -0.54
N ASN A 423 1.66 35.52 -1.15
CA ASN A 423 2.27 36.83 -0.87
C ASN A 423 1.91 37.32 0.53
N SER A 424 0.67 37.13 0.99
CA SER A 424 0.25 37.52 2.34
C SER A 424 1.06 36.84 3.45
N PHE A 425 1.47 35.59 3.24
CA PHE A 425 2.38 34.88 4.15
C PHE A 425 3.80 35.46 4.12
N LYS A 426 4.34 35.71 2.92
CA LYS A 426 5.68 36.27 2.74
C LYS A 426 5.80 37.66 3.38
N ASP A 427 4.78 38.50 3.24
CA ASP A 427 4.74 39.85 3.82
C ASP A 427 4.81 39.84 5.36
N ARG A 428 4.46 38.71 5.99
CA ARG A 428 4.52 38.48 7.46
C ARG A 428 5.71 37.62 7.88
N ASN A 429 6.70 37.42 7.00
CA ASN A 429 7.88 36.58 7.22
C ASN A 429 7.56 35.11 7.59
N ILE A 430 6.50 34.55 7.02
CA ILE A 430 6.10 33.15 7.20
C ILE A 430 6.60 32.34 6.00
N GLU A 431 7.36 31.26 6.24
CA GLU A 431 7.82 30.33 5.21
C GLU A 431 6.61 29.60 4.60
N VAL A 432 6.45 29.69 3.28
CA VAL A 432 5.33 29.08 2.55
C VAL A 432 5.82 28.09 1.51
N LYS A 433 5.35 26.85 1.60
CA LYS A 433 5.56 25.80 0.59
C LYS A 433 4.25 25.53 -0.15
N VAL A 434 4.22 25.80 -1.45
CA VAL A 434 3.05 25.53 -2.29
C VAL A 434 3.18 24.15 -2.93
N VAL A 435 2.17 23.30 -2.76
CA VAL A 435 2.12 21.93 -3.28
C VAL A 435 0.81 21.71 -4.03
N SER A 436 0.87 21.06 -5.20
CA SER A 436 -0.36 20.72 -5.92
C SER A 436 -1.06 19.53 -5.27
N ALA A 437 -2.40 19.55 -5.18
CA ALA A 437 -3.18 18.50 -4.52
C ALA A 437 -3.02 17.10 -5.14
N ASN A 438 -2.63 17.01 -6.43
CA ASN A 438 -2.31 15.75 -7.12
C ASN A 438 -0.92 15.19 -6.78
N GLN A 439 -0.02 16.04 -6.28
CA GLN A 439 1.36 15.71 -5.90
C GLN A 439 1.56 15.69 -4.37
N LEU A 440 0.49 15.84 -3.60
CA LEU A 440 0.54 15.87 -2.14
C LEU A 440 0.96 14.50 -1.58
N THR A 441 1.96 14.51 -0.71
CA THR A 441 2.45 13.33 0.03
C THR A 441 2.47 13.61 1.54
N HIS A 442 2.66 12.58 2.36
CA HIS A 442 2.74 12.76 3.82
C HIS A 442 3.99 13.54 4.24
N GLU A 443 5.11 13.36 3.53
CA GLU A 443 6.37 14.08 3.76
C GLU A 443 6.23 15.56 3.40
N ALA A 444 5.35 15.89 2.45
CA ALA A 444 5.15 17.26 2.02
C ALA A 444 4.53 18.15 3.11
N VAL A 445 3.80 17.57 4.07
CA VAL A 445 3.12 18.25 5.17
C VAL A 445 3.83 18.11 6.52
N GLU A 446 4.95 17.38 6.58
CA GLU A 446 5.68 17.16 7.82
C GLU A 446 6.39 18.44 8.30
N GLY A 447 6.38 18.69 9.61
CA GLY A 447 7.06 19.84 10.23
C GLY A 447 6.44 21.21 9.90
N THR A 448 5.23 21.25 9.35
CA THR A 448 4.49 22.50 9.12
C THR A 448 3.61 22.84 10.33
N ASP A 449 3.47 24.13 10.63
CA ASP A 449 2.64 24.60 11.75
C ASP A 449 1.14 24.48 11.42
N MET A 450 0.80 24.70 10.14
CA MET A 450 -0.56 24.66 9.63
C MET A 450 -0.60 24.42 8.12
N ILE A 451 -1.70 23.86 7.63
CA ILE A 451 -1.94 23.60 6.19
C ILE A 451 -3.14 24.42 5.71
N PHE A 452 -3.02 25.03 4.54
CA PHE A 452 -4.07 25.80 3.89
C PHE A 452 -4.46 25.13 2.58
N SER A 453 -5.69 24.64 2.50
CA SER A 453 -6.24 24.07 1.26
C SER A 453 -6.80 25.20 0.40
N ALA A 454 -6.19 25.46 -0.76
CA ALA A 454 -6.59 26.51 -1.69
C ALA A 454 -7.39 25.90 -2.85
N GLY A 455 -8.72 25.89 -2.72
CA GLY A 455 -9.63 25.18 -3.62
C GLY A 455 -11.04 25.05 -3.06
N GLY A 456 -11.85 24.16 -3.63
CA GLY A 456 -13.16 23.83 -3.06
C GLY A 456 -13.08 22.65 -2.09
N ASP A 457 -14.25 22.11 -1.70
CA ASP A 457 -14.36 21.01 -0.74
C ASP A 457 -13.55 19.76 -1.14
N GLY A 458 -13.48 19.43 -2.43
CA GLY A 458 -12.66 18.31 -2.90
C GLY A 458 -11.16 18.49 -2.64
N THR A 459 -10.65 19.74 -2.69
CA THR A 459 -9.25 20.04 -2.34
C THR A 459 -9.05 19.94 -0.83
N PHE A 460 -10.05 20.35 -0.06
CA PHE A 460 -10.04 20.23 1.39
C PHE A 460 -10.00 18.77 1.84
N LEU A 461 -10.91 17.92 1.32
CA LEU A 461 -10.94 16.49 1.59
C LEU A 461 -9.63 15.80 1.20
N LYS A 462 -9.10 16.14 0.01
CA LYS A 462 -7.80 15.64 -0.43
C LYS A 462 -6.72 16.01 0.58
N THR A 463 -6.66 17.26 1.02
CA THR A 463 -5.71 17.75 2.02
C THR A 463 -5.85 16.98 3.33
N ALA A 464 -7.05 16.94 3.91
CA ALA A 464 -7.35 16.27 5.17
C ALA A 464 -6.99 14.77 5.17
N SER A 465 -7.09 14.10 4.02
CA SER A 465 -6.76 12.67 3.88
C SER A 465 -5.27 12.34 4.02
N PHE A 466 -4.37 13.33 3.87
CA PHE A 466 -2.93 13.16 4.06
C PHE A 466 -2.44 13.66 5.44
N VAL A 467 -3.33 14.25 6.25
CA VAL A 467 -2.99 14.79 7.56
C VAL A 467 -3.23 13.74 8.64
N ASN A 468 -2.21 12.95 8.93
CA ASN A 468 -2.26 11.90 9.97
C ASN A 468 -1.68 12.38 11.32
N THR A 469 -1.26 13.65 11.37
CA THR A 469 -0.70 14.34 12.53
C THR A 469 -1.70 15.37 13.05
N PRO A 470 -1.54 15.90 14.28
CA PRO A 470 -2.45 16.90 14.85
C PRO A 470 -2.32 18.30 14.22
N ILE A 471 -1.78 18.40 12.99
CA ILE A 471 -1.57 19.66 12.27
C ILE A 471 -2.95 20.22 11.84
N PRO A 472 -3.28 21.48 12.15
CA PRO A 472 -4.54 22.07 11.75
C PRO A 472 -4.64 22.34 10.24
N VAL A 473 -5.87 22.35 9.73
CA VAL A 473 -6.18 22.63 8.31
C VAL A 473 -7.20 23.77 8.20
N ALA A 474 -6.90 24.78 7.38
CA ALA A 474 -7.87 25.79 6.94
C ALA A 474 -8.23 25.61 5.46
N GLY A 475 -9.52 25.66 5.15
CA GLY A 475 -10.01 25.62 3.77
C GLY A 475 -10.28 27.02 3.23
N LEU A 476 -9.66 27.34 2.10
CA LEU A 476 -9.77 28.63 1.41
C LEU A 476 -10.43 28.40 0.05
N ASN A 477 -11.67 28.86 -0.09
CA ASN A 477 -12.39 28.81 -1.34
C ASN A 477 -11.84 29.85 -2.31
N THR A 478 -11.05 29.38 -3.28
CA THR A 478 -10.36 30.21 -4.30
C THR A 478 -11.20 30.48 -5.56
N ASP A 479 -12.44 30.00 -5.62
CA ASP A 479 -13.37 30.32 -6.72
C ASP A 479 -14.81 30.39 -6.19
N PRO A 480 -15.10 31.33 -5.27
CA PRO A 480 -16.37 31.37 -4.54
C PRO A 480 -17.59 31.73 -5.41
N LYS A 481 -17.36 32.26 -6.61
CA LYS A 481 -18.45 32.54 -7.58
C LYS A 481 -18.99 31.25 -8.21
N ARG A 482 -18.24 30.16 -8.18
CA ARG A 482 -18.57 28.90 -8.88
C ARG A 482 -18.61 27.69 -7.96
N SER A 483 -18.16 27.84 -6.71
CA SER A 483 -18.17 26.79 -5.71
C SER A 483 -18.64 27.38 -4.37
N GLU A 484 -19.53 26.68 -3.67
CA GLU A 484 -19.98 27.09 -2.34
C GLU A 484 -18.86 26.98 -1.31
N GLY A 485 -18.15 25.83 -1.31
CA GLY A 485 -17.05 25.53 -0.40
C GLY A 485 -17.51 25.35 1.05
N ASN A 486 -18.37 24.36 1.31
CA ASN A 486 -19.00 24.14 2.62
C ASN A 486 -17.99 23.72 3.72
N LEU A 487 -16.85 23.16 3.34
CA LEU A 487 -15.74 22.85 4.25
C LEU A 487 -14.74 24.00 4.38
N CYS A 488 -14.82 25.00 3.49
CA CYS A 488 -13.90 26.13 3.49
C CYS A 488 -14.33 27.17 4.53
N CYS A 489 -13.38 27.61 5.36
CA CYS A 489 -13.63 28.59 6.41
C CYS A 489 -13.58 30.03 5.90
N TYR A 490 -12.98 30.28 4.73
CA TYR A 490 -12.86 31.61 4.15
C TYR A 490 -13.01 31.56 2.63
N LYS A 491 -13.68 32.56 2.06
CA LYS A 491 -13.80 32.76 0.61
C LYS A 491 -12.77 33.80 0.21
N VAL A 492 -11.90 33.50 -0.75
CA VAL A 492 -10.86 34.41 -1.20
C VAL A 492 -11.29 35.06 -2.50
N ASP A 493 -11.34 36.38 -2.52
CA ASP A 493 -11.52 37.17 -3.74
C ASP A 493 -10.77 38.51 -3.67
N ASN A 494 -10.46 39.05 -4.86
CA ASN A 494 -9.65 40.25 -5.00
C ASN A 494 -10.38 41.57 -4.69
N VAL A 495 -11.67 41.53 -4.32
CA VAL A 495 -12.52 42.74 -4.21
C VAL A 495 -12.94 42.99 -2.76
N THR A 496 -13.56 41.99 -2.13
CA THR A 496 -14.24 42.07 -0.84
C THR A 496 -13.62 41.19 0.22
N HIS A 497 -12.99 40.08 -0.17
CA HIS A 497 -12.53 39.05 0.77
C HIS A 497 -11.05 38.71 0.56
N ARG A 498 -10.20 39.68 0.88
CA ARG A 498 -8.75 39.52 0.85
C ARG A 498 -8.26 38.55 1.91
N PHE A 499 -7.38 37.63 1.52
CA PHE A 499 -6.80 36.65 2.43
C PHE A 499 -5.96 37.29 3.53
N SER A 500 -5.32 38.44 3.27
CA SER A 500 -4.56 39.18 4.29
C SER A 500 -5.40 39.46 5.55
N THR A 501 -6.67 39.85 5.39
CA THR A 501 -7.60 40.07 6.49
C THR A 501 -7.86 38.79 7.29
N ALA A 502 -8.00 37.65 6.61
CA ALA A 502 -8.19 36.36 7.28
C ALA A 502 -6.93 35.93 8.04
N LEU A 503 -5.76 36.19 7.45
CA LEU A 503 -4.47 35.89 8.07
C LEU A 503 -4.23 36.74 9.32
N ASP A 504 -4.57 38.03 9.29
CA ASP A 504 -4.48 38.90 10.46
C ASP A 504 -5.39 38.42 11.58
N ARG A 505 -6.65 38.09 11.27
CA ARG A 505 -7.58 37.49 12.24
C ARG A 505 -7.03 36.19 12.82
N LEU A 506 -6.40 35.35 12.00
CA LEU A 506 -5.82 34.09 12.44
C LEU A 506 -4.64 34.31 13.41
N LEU A 507 -3.75 35.26 13.11
CA LEU A 507 -2.58 35.58 13.94
C LEU A 507 -2.97 36.29 15.24
N ASP A 508 -4.01 37.14 15.20
CA ASP A 508 -4.58 37.84 16.36
C ASP A 508 -5.43 36.92 17.27
N GLY A 509 -5.63 35.66 16.85
CA GLY A 509 -6.47 34.69 17.56
C GLY A 509 -7.97 34.97 17.48
N ASP A 510 -8.43 35.75 16.51
CA ASP A 510 -9.85 36.03 16.22
C ASP A 510 -10.47 34.94 15.35
N PHE A 511 -10.50 33.73 15.89
CA PHE A 511 -11.13 32.56 15.28
C PHE A 511 -11.50 31.52 16.34
N LYS A 512 -12.24 30.48 15.94
CA LYS A 512 -12.57 29.32 16.77
C LYS A 512 -12.03 28.04 16.16
N TRP A 513 -11.66 27.10 17.02
CA TRP A 513 -11.35 25.73 16.60
C TRP A 513 -12.64 24.93 16.40
N ARG A 514 -12.75 24.31 15.23
CA ARG A 514 -13.73 23.27 14.91
C ARG A 514 -13.05 21.92 14.93
N LEU A 515 -13.59 20.99 15.72
CA LEU A 515 -13.08 19.63 15.87
C LEU A 515 -13.90 18.69 15.00
N ARG A 516 -13.25 18.01 14.06
CA ARG A 516 -13.92 17.10 13.13
C ARG A 516 -13.45 15.67 13.36
N GLN A 517 -14.40 14.80 13.69
CA GLN A 517 -14.13 13.38 13.81
C GLN A 517 -13.92 12.74 12.45
N ARG A 518 -13.14 11.65 12.43
CA ARG A 518 -12.83 10.90 11.22
C ARG A 518 -13.11 9.42 11.40
N ILE A 519 -13.41 8.74 10.29
CA ILE A 519 -13.54 7.27 10.29
C ILE A 519 -12.17 6.68 9.91
N ARG A 520 -11.66 5.80 10.77
CA ARG A 520 -10.55 4.91 10.44
C ARG A 520 -11.08 3.59 9.90
N VAL A 521 -10.39 3.02 8.93
CA VAL A 521 -10.76 1.75 8.31
C VAL A 521 -9.65 0.74 8.52
N GLY A 522 -9.92 -0.27 9.32
CA GLY A 522 -9.09 -1.46 9.44
C GLY A 522 -9.57 -2.57 8.51
N MET A 523 -8.66 -3.30 7.90
CA MET A 523 -8.92 -4.48 7.08
C MET A 523 -8.46 -5.72 7.82
N VAL A 524 -9.26 -6.78 7.82
CA VAL A 524 -8.95 -8.08 8.40
C VAL A 524 -9.07 -9.13 7.31
N ASN A 525 -7.96 -9.77 6.93
CA ASN A 525 -8.00 -10.84 5.95
C ASN A 525 -8.62 -12.13 6.52
N GLN A 526 -8.73 -13.19 5.72
CA GLN A 526 -9.32 -14.45 6.16
C GLN A 526 -8.47 -15.16 7.24
N ASP A 527 -7.15 -14.93 7.26
CA ASP A 527 -6.21 -15.46 8.25
C ASP A 527 -6.22 -14.66 9.57
N GLY A 528 -7.01 -13.59 9.66
CA GLY A 528 -7.09 -12.71 10.83
C GLY A 528 -6.03 -11.61 10.89
N TYR A 529 -5.18 -11.47 9.88
CA TYR A 529 -4.22 -10.35 9.78
C TYR A 529 -4.97 -9.03 9.65
N TRP A 530 -4.68 -8.10 10.56
CA TRP A 530 -5.26 -6.77 10.60
C TRP A 530 -4.27 -5.72 10.10
N PHE A 531 -4.71 -4.80 9.23
CA PHE A 531 -3.98 -3.59 8.86
C PHE A 531 -4.90 -2.39 8.72
N GLU A 532 -4.42 -1.19 8.98
CA GLU A 532 -5.18 0.06 8.80
C GLU A 532 -4.90 0.68 7.43
N LEU A 533 -5.92 1.24 6.79
CA LEU A 533 -5.74 2.03 5.58
C LEU A 533 -5.06 3.37 5.92
N PRO A 534 -4.15 3.88 5.08
CA PRO A 534 -3.30 5.03 5.42
C PRO A 534 -4.03 6.38 5.44
N ARG A 535 -5.34 6.38 5.13
CA ARG A 535 -6.18 7.58 5.02
C ARG A 535 -7.41 7.44 5.90
N TYR A 536 -7.76 8.55 6.54
CA TYR A 536 -8.96 8.68 7.35
C TYR A 536 -10.07 9.36 6.55
N ALA A 537 -11.31 8.88 6.68
CA ALA A 537 -12.46 9.51 6.05
C ALA A 537 -12.91 10.71 6.88
N LEU A 538 -12.95 11.89 6.28
CA LEU A 538 -13.55 13.06 6.88
C LEU A 538 -15.04 13.14 6.58
N ASN A 539 -15.49 12.72 5.41
CA ASN A 539 -16.91 12.67 5.05
C ASN A 539 -17.45 11.25 5.23
N GLU A 540 -17.10 10.33 4.34
CA GLU A 540 -17.74 9.04 4.24
C GLU A 540 -16.83 7.88 3.81
N VAL A 541 -17.21 6.70 4.25
CA VAL A 541 -16.73 5.41 3.73
C VAL A 541 -17.90 4.75 3.00
N PHE A 542 -17.72 4.42 1.73
CA PHE A 542 -18.70 3.70 0.93
C PHE A 542 -18.14 2.36 0.46
N ILE A 543 -18.86 1.27 0.75
CA ILE A 543 -18.43 -0.07 0.39
C ILE A 543 -19.47 -0.74 -0.51
N ALA A 544 -19.06 -1.09 -1.72
CA ALA A 544 -19.92 -1.70 -2.74
C ALA A 544 -19.11 -2.45 -3.81
N GLU A 545 -19.79 -3.21 -4.67
CA GLU A 545 -19.24 -3.75 -5.91
C GLU A 545 -18.73 -2.63 -6.82
N GLY A 546 -17.63 -2.89 -7.53
CA GLY A 546 -17.06 -1.97 -8.51
C GLY A 546 -17.90 -1.83 -9.77
N ASP A 547 -18.67 -2.86 -10.11
CA ASP A 547 -19.67 -2.85 -11.19
C ASP A 547 -21.04 -2.57 -10.59
N ALA A 548 -21.60 -1.38 -10.87
CA ALA A 548 -22.89 -0.94 -10.35
C ALA A 548 -24.08 -1.81 -10.81
N SER A 549 -23.91 -2.67 -11.81
CA SER A 549 -24.95 -3.63 -12.23
C SER A 549 -25.06 -4.85 -11.31
N ARG A 550 -24.08 -5.05 -10.42
CA ARG A 550 -24.04 -6.22 -9.52
C ARG A 550 -24.41 -5.81 -8.09
N PRO A 551 -25.32 -6.56 -7.43
CA PRO A 551 -25.61 -6.31 -6.04
C PRO A 551 -24.43 -6.72 -5.16
N SER A 552 -24.07 -5.85 -4.23
CA SER A 552 -23.07 -6.12 -3.20
C SER A 552 -23.59 -7.17 -2.23
N HIS A 553 -22.84 -8.26 -2.04
CA HIS A 553 -23.14 -9.31 -1.05
C HIS A 553 -22.12 -9.25 0.08
N TYR A 554 -22.58 -9.14 1.33
CA TYR A 554 -21.70 -9.02 2.48
C TYR A 554 -22.36 -9.43 3.80
N ASN A 555 -21.53 -9.72 4.81
CA ASN A 555 -21.98 -9.85 6.19
C ASN A 555 -21.66 -8.57 6.96
N ILE A 556 -22.66 -7.94 7.57
CA ILE A 556 -22.51 -6.72 8.37
C ILE A 556 -22.68 -7.00 9.86
N GLY A 557 -21.95 -6.27 10.70
CA GLY A 557 -22.16 -6.21 12.15
C GLY A 557 -21.96 -4.79 12.68
N ILE A 558 -22.86 -4.33 13.54
CA ILE A 558 -22.89 -3.00 14.14
C ILE A 558 -22.63 -3.11 15.64
N ASP A 559 -21.70 -2.33 16.20
CA ASP A 559 -21.43 -2.22 17.65
C ASP A 559 -21.40 -3.55 18.42
N GLN A 560 -20.77 -4.57 17.83
CA GLN A 560 -20.63 -5.94 18.36
C GLN A 560 -21.93 -6.77 18.45
N HIS A 561 -23.02 -6.33 17.81
CA HIS A 561 -24.23 -7.14 17.64
C HIS A 561 -24.03 -8.32 16.69
N GLN A 562 -24.98 -9.25 16.68
CA GLN A 562 -24.99 -10.41 15.77
C GLN A 562 -24.87 -9.97 14.32
N ARG A 563 -24.09 -10.73 13.54
CA ARG A 563 -23.87 -10.45 12.11
C ARG A 563 -25.08 -10.83 11.27
N GLU A 564 -25.34 -10.06 10.23
CA GLU A 564 -26.38 -10.33 9.23
C GLU A 564 -25.81 -10.39 7.83
N SER A 565 -26.33 -11.28 6.99
CA SER A 565 -25.99 -11.34 5.56
C SER A 565 -26.94 -10.44 4.78
N HIS A 566 -26.40 -9.46 4.06
CA HIS A 566 -27.17 -8.49 3.28
C HIS A 566 -26.80 -8.58 1.79
N ARG A 567 -27.77 -8.23 0.94
CA ARG A 567 -27.54 -7.86 -0.47
C ARG A 567 -28.15 -6.50 -0.75
N SER A 568 -27.40 -5.63 -1.44
CA SER A 568 -27.78 -4.22 -1.63
C SER A 568 -26.92 -3.56 -2.70
N SER A 569 -27.16 -2.28 -3.00
CA SER A 569 -26.25 -1.44 -3.80
C SER A 569 -24.99 -1.01 -3.03
N GLY A 570 -24.85 -1.40 -1.76
CA GLY A 570 -23.70 -1.11 -0.91
C GLY A 570 -24.09 -0.48 0.44
N ILE A 571 -23.09 -0.20 1.26
CA ILE A 571 -23.25 0.51 2.53
C ILE A 571 -22.47 1.82 2.55
N LEU A 572 -23.16 2.89 2.97
CA LEU A 572 -22.58 4.21 3.18
C LEU A 572 -22.48 4.49 4.68
N MET A 573 -21.31 4.92 5.14
CA MET A 573 -21.07 5.38 6.51
C MET A 573 -20.46 6.77 6.49
N CYS A 574 -20.89 7.67 7.37
CA CYS A 574 -20.40 9.05 7.40
C CYS A 574 -20.05 9.52 8.80
N THR A 575 -19.12 10.48 8.88
CA THR A 575 -18.88 11.28 10.09
C THR A 575 -19.98 12.34 10.24
N GLY A 576 -19.94 13.12 11.33
CA GLY A 576 -20.78 14.31 11.44
C GLY A 576 -20.51 15.34 10.35
N THR A 577 -19.27 15.48 9.88
CA THR A 577 -18.95 16.35 8.74
C THR A 577 -19.58 15.81 7.44
N GLY A 578 -19.51 14.50 7.18
CA GLY A 578 -20.12 13.88 6.00
C GLY A 578 -21.64 13.76 6.06
N SER A 579 -22.25 13.97 7.22
CA SER A 579 -23.70 13.87 7.41
C SER A 579 -24.50 14.86 6.56
N SER A 580 -23.89 16.02 6.22
CA SER A 580 -24.45 17.02 5.31
C SER A 580 -24.08 16.79 3.83
N ALA A 581 -23.31 15.76 3.52
CA ALA A 581 -22.86 15.41 2.17
C ALA A 581 -23.74 14.28 1.57
N TRP A 582 -23.13 13.26 0.97
CA TRP A 582 -23.86 12.19 0.27
C TRP A 582 -24.84 11.45 1.19
N TYR A 583 -24.50 11.31 2.47
CA TYR A 583 -25.37 10.67 3.47
C TYR A 583 -26.73 11.39 3.59
N SER A 584 -26.74 12.72 3.59
CA SER A 584 -27.98 13.51 3.66
C SER A 584 -28.90 13.19 2.49
N SER A 585 -28.37 13.25 1.27
CA SER A 585 -29.12 12.94 0.05
C SER A 585 -29.55 11.48 -0.02
N ALA A 586 -28.73 10.55 0.46
CA ALA A 586 -29.06 9.13 0.50
C ALA A 586 -30.18 8.80 1.51
N CYS A 587 -30.35 9.62 2.54
CA CYS A 587 -31.35 9.44 3.59
C CYS A 587 -32.56 10.36 3.43
N GLN A 588 -32.60 11.17 2.37
CA GLN A 588 -33.63 12.17 2.18
C GLN A 588 -34.99 11.53 1.89
N ILE A 589 -36.01 12.03 2.57
CA ILE A 589 -37.40 11.73 2.25
C ILE A 589 -38.06 12.93 1.55
N TYR A 590 -39.02 12.62 0.68
CA TYR A 590 -39.74 13.61 -0.11
C TYR A 590 -41.18 13.80 0.39
N ARG A 591 -41.75 14.96 0.08
CA ARG A 591 -43.10 15.37 0.55
C ARG A 591 -44.17 14.36 0.14
N GLU A 592 -44.04 13.80 -1.06
CA GLU A 592 -44.94 12.81 -1.63
C GLU A 592 -44.96 11.53 -0.79
N GLN A 593 -43.81 11.11 -0.25
CA GLN A 593 -43.71 9.91 0.58
C GLN A 593 -44.42 10.12 1.93
N VAL A 594 -44.23 11.29 2.55
CA VAL A 594 -44.91 11.65 3.80
C VAL A 594 -46.42 11.75 3.58
N ALA A 595 -46.86 12.43 2.51
CA ALA A 595 -48.27 12.53 2.17
C ALA A 595 -48.92 11.15 1.94
N ASN A 596 -48.24 10.24 1.23
CA ASN A 596 -48.73 8.88 1.00
C ASN A 596 -48.93 8.10 2.30
N VAL A 597 -48.03 8.22 3.27
CA VAL A 597 -48.18 7.58 4.59
C VAL A 597 -49.37 8.16 5.35
N LEU A 598 -49.50 9.49 5.39
CA LEU A 598 -50.63 10.15 6.07
C LEU A 598 -51.97 9.78 5.44
N ASN A 599 -52.03 9.70 4.11
CA ASN A 599 -53.20 9.23 3.37
C ASN A 599 -53.55 7.79 3.71
N ALA A 600 -52.56 6.88 3.73
CA ALA A 600 -52.78 5.47 4.08
C ALA A 600 -53.28 5.27 5.52
N MET A 601 -52.94 6.19 6.42
CA MET A 601 -53.45 6.22 7.80
C MET A 601 -54.83 6.90 7.94
N ASN A 602 -55.43 7.37 6.84
CA ASN A 602 -56.64 8.21 6.83
C ASN A 602 -56.50 9.48 7.70
N HIS A 603 -55.29 10.06 7.76
CA HIS A 603 -55.02 11.27 8.54
C HIS A 603 -55.24 12.53 7.71
N THR A 604 -56.08 13.47 8.18
CA THR A 604 -56.28 14.78 7.54
C THR A 604 -55.04 15.66 7.69
N HIS A 605 -54.51 16.23 6.61
CA HIS A 605 -53.28 17.04 6.64
C HIS A 605 -53.27 18.15 5.59
N THR A 606 -52.42 19.16 5.78
CA THR A 606 -52.19 20.25 4.80
C THR A 606 -50.82 20.13 4.15
N ASN A 607 -50.60 20.89 3.08
CA ASN A 607 -49.29 20.97 2.40
C ASN A 607 -48.18 21.49 3.31
N GLU A 608 -48.52 22.39 4.22
CA GLU A 608 -47.62 22.96 5.23
C GLU A 608 -47.21 21.88 6.23
N THR A 609 -48.19 21.13 6.75
CA THR A 609 -47.95 20.01 7.69
C THR A 609 -47.01 18.97 7.08
N VAL A 610 -47.23 18.61 5.81
CA VAL A 610 -46.35 17.68 5.08
C VAL A 610 -44.93 18.24 4.94
N THR A 611 -44.81 19.54 4.66
CA THR A 611 -43.50 20.21 4.51
C THR A 611 -42.75 20.22 5.83
N GLU A 612 -43.39 20.65 6.91
CA GLU A 612 -42.81 20.68 8.26
C GLU A 612 -42.35 19.30 8.73
N LEU A 613 -43.15 18.27 8.52
CA LEU A 613 -42.78 16.88 8.84
C LEU A 613 -41.59 16.40 7.99
N THR A 614 -41.62 16.68 6.68
CA THR A 614 -40.53 16.32 5.77
C THR A 614 -39.21 16.97 6.20
N GLU A 615 -39.23 18.27 6.49
CA GLU A 615 -38.07 19.01 6.98
C GLU A 615 -37.60 18.52 8.35
N SER A 616 -38.53 18.26 9.27
CA SER A 616 -38.22 17.75 10.61
C SER A 616 -37.51 16.40 10.56
N ILE A 617 -37.95 15.49 9.69
CA ILE A 617 -37.30 14.19 9.51
C ILE A 617 -35.94 14.35 8.82
N ASN A 618 -35.85 15.14 7.75
CA ASN A 618 -34.59 15.34 7.03
C ASN A 618 -33.53 16.05 7.88
N LYS A 619 -33.92 16.94 8.81
CA LYS A 619 -33.00 17.56 9.79
C LYS A 619 -32.27 16.54 10.65
N GLN A 620 -32.84 15.35 10.87
CA GLN A 620 -32.19 14.28 11.65
C GLN A 620 -31.05 13.58 10.88
N ASN A 621 -30.94 13.81 9.56
CA ASN A 621 -29.86 13.25 8.74
C ASN A 621 -28.51 13.92 9.06
N VAL A 622 -28.52 15.17 9.50
CA VAL A 622 -27.32 15.97 9.80
C VAL A 622 -27.07 15.97 11.31
N PHE A 623 -25.83 15.72 11.71
CA PHE A 623 -25.44 15.67 13.12
C PHE A 623 -24.05 16.30 13.34
N PRO A 624 -23.71 16.67 14.59
CA PRO A 624 -22.52 17.48 14.89
C PRO A 624 -21.21 16.86 14.37
N GLU A 625 -20.32 17.70 13.85
CA GLU A 625 -19.03 17.28 13.27
C GLU A 625 -18.05 16.64 14.25
N ASP A 626 -18.21 16.93 15.55
CA ASP A 626 -17.44 16.39 16.66
C ASP A 626 -18.06 15.11 17.25
N SER A 627 -19.18 14.65 16.67
CA SER A 627 -19.92 13.44 17.06
C SER A 627 -19.03 12.21 17.09
N ARG A 628 -19.03 11.52 18.23
CA ARG A 628 -18.39 10.21 18.42
C ARG A 628 -19.20 9.04 17.88
N ASP A 629 -20.26 9.31 17.12
CA ASP A 629 -21.01 8.30 16.39
C ASP A 629 -20.94 8.60 14.88
N MET A 630 -20.80 7.56 14.08
CA MET A 630 -20.93 7.60 12.62
C MET A 630 -22.37 7.25 12.22
N GLY A 631 -22.90 7.93 11.20
CA GLY A 631 -24.14 7.51 10.55
C GLY A 631 -23.87 6.37 9.58
N TYR A 632 -24.78 5.41 9.45
CA TYR A 632 -24.71 4.40 8.40
C TYR A 632 -26.07 4.20 7.72
N VAL A 633 -26.05 3.79 6.44
CA VAL A 633 -27.24 3.46 5.65
C VAL A 633 -26.90 2.40 4.60
N VAL A 634 -27.73 1.37 4.51
CA VAL A 634 -27.69 0.36 3.44
C VAL A 634 -28.51 0.88 2.26
N ARG A 635 -27.88 0.93 1.08
CA ARG A 635 -28.47 1.47 -0.15
C ARG A 635 -29.27 0.39 -0.87
N GLU A 636 -30.58 0.59 -1.04
CA GLU A 636 -31.47 -0.30 -1.81
C GLU A 636 -31.32 -1.79 -1.41
N PRO A 637 -31.62 -2.15 -0.15
CA PRO A 637 -31.51 -3.53 0.30
C PRO A 637 -32.48 -4.45 -0.43
N ILE A 638 -32.00 -5.63 -0.83
CA ILE A 638 -32.82 -6.68 -1.43
C ILE A 638 -33.55 -7.44 -0.30
N ILE A 639 -34.86 -7.27 -0.23
CA ILE A 639 -35.74 -7.89 0.77
C ILE A 639 -36.70 -8.83 0.06
N ASN A 640 -36.60 -10.12 0.33
CA ASN A 640 -37.47 -11.16 -0.23
C ASN A 640 -37.48 -12.39 0.68
N ALA A 641 -38.20 -13.44 0.30
CA ALA A 641 -38.29 -14.68 1.08
C ALA A 641 -36.93 -15.36 1.37
N THR A 642 -35.90 -15.09 0.57
CA THR A 642 -34.55 -15.65 0.73
C THR A 642 -33.69 -14.84 1.70
N PHE A 643 -33.82 -13.50 1.71
CA PHE A 643 -32.97 -12.62 2.52
C PHE A 643 -33.66 -12.07 3.78
N GLY A 644 -34.99 -12.23 3.89
CA GLY A 644 -35.78 -11.77 5.03
C GLY A 644 -35.80 -10.24 5.18
N ASP A 645 -36.40 -9.79 6.28
CA ASP A 645 -36.27 -8.39 6.69
C ASP A 645 -34.88 -8.16 7.31
N ILE A 646 -34.28 -7.01 7.04
CA ILE A 646 -32.96 -6.64 7.55
C ILE A 646 -33.10 -5.66 8.71
N ARG A 647 -32.37 -5.91 9.81
CA ARG A 647 -32.44 -5.02 10.99
C ARG A 647 -31.55 -3.79 10.81
N PHE A 648 -30.35 -3.98 10.26
CA PHE A 648 -29.38 -2.90 10.07
C PHE A 648 -29.61 -2.13 8.77
N ARG A 649 -30.73 -1.38 8.66
CA ARG A 649 -31.01 -0.55 7.47
C ARG A 649 -30.31 0.80 7.49
N ARG A 650 -30.43 1.50 8.62
CA ARG A 650 -29.93 2.86 8.83
C ARG A 650 -29.83 3.09 10.33
N GLY A 651 -28.82 3.83 10.76
CA GLY A 651 -28.70 4.22 12.16
C GLY A 651 -27.42 4.98 12.46
N LYS A 652 -27.08 5.03 13.74
CA LYS A 652 -25.80 5.51 14.25
C LYS A 652 -25.03 4.34 14.86
N ALA A 653 -23.71 4.39 14.78
CA ALA A 653 -22.81 3.38 15.32
C ALA A 653 -21.46 3.98 15.69
N ARG A 654 -20.69 3.31 16.55
CA ARG A 654 -19.27 3.64 16.77
C ARG A 654 -18.33 2.73 15.99
N ARG A 655 -18.82 1.53 15.69
CA ARG A 655 -18.10 0.51 14.94
C ARG A 655 -19.04 -0.20 13.97
N VAL A 656 -18.68 -0.18 12.69
CA VAL A 656 -19.32 -0.99 11.66
C VAL A 656 -18.28 -1.96 11.11
N SER A 657 -18.64 -3.24 11.03
CA SER A 657 -17.78 -4.25 10.42
C SER A 657 -18.52 -4.90 9.26
N MET A 658 -17.85 -5.07 8.14
CA MET A 658 -18.42 -5.60 6.91
C MET A 658 -17.46 -6.60 6.28
N ARG A 659 -17.88 -7.86 6.14
CA ARG A 659 -17.14 -8.91 5.44
C ARG A 659 -17.65 -9.06 4.04
N SER A 660 -16.77 -8.92 3.05
CA SER A 660 -17.09 -9.09 1.64
C SER A 660 -17.47 -10.54 1.33
N LEU A 661 -18.55 -10.71 0.59
CA LEU A 661 -18.94 -11.97 -0.08
C LEU A 661 -19.17 -11.72 -1.58
N GLY A 662 -18.80 -10.54 -2.08
CA GLY A 662 -18.93 -10.10 -3.46
C GLY A 662 -17.70 -10.43 -4.30
N TRP A 663 -17.75 -10.04 -5.57
CA TRP A 663 -16.74 -10.38 -6.58
C TRP A 663 -15.67 -9.30 -6.76
N ASP A 664 -16.06 -8.03 -6.90
CA ASP A 664 -15.17 -6.86 -7.05
C ASP A 664 -15.56 -5.76 -6.05
N MET A 665 -15.70 -6.12 -4.78
CA MET A 665 -16.04 -5.17 -3.73
C MET A 665 -14.90 -4.17 -3.51
N LYS A 666 -15.24 -2.91 -3.24
CA LYS A 666 -14.29 -1.81 -3.00
C LYS A 666 -14.69 -1.00 -1.78
N VAL A 667 -13.69 -0.60 -1.00
CA VAL A 667 -13.84 0.43 0.04
C VAL A 667 -13.41 1.77 -0.54
N ASN A 668 -14.34 2.72 -0.58
CA ASN A 668 -14.12 4.08 -1.04
C ASN A 668 -14.14 5.04 0.16
N ILE A 669 -13.09 5.84 0.31
CA ILE A 669 -12.93 6.84 1.37
C ILE A 669 -13.00 8.23 0.73
N ASP A 670 -13.97 9.03 1.16
CA ASP A 670 -14.23 10.43 0.74
C ASP A 670 -14.30 10.64 -0.79
N GLY A 671 -14.52 9.58 -1.57
CA GLY A 671 -14.46 9.62 -3.04
C GLY A 671 -13.07 9.92 -3.62
N ILE A 672 -12.00 9.91 -2.81
CA ILE A 672 -10.62 10.27 -3.19
C ILE A 672 -9.64 9.11 -3.10
N TYR A 673 -10.02 8.03 -2.41
CA TYR A 673 -9.19 6.85 -2.20
C TYR A 673 -10.07 5.61 -2.28
N SER A 674 -9.69 4.66 -3.10
CA SER A 674 -10.42 3.41 -3.29
C SER A 674 -9.46 2.26 -3.19
N VAL A 675 -9.84 1.22 -2.46
CA VAL A 675 -9.07 -0.03 -2.32
C VAL A 675 -9.98 -1.23 -2.52
N PRO A 676 -9.48 -2.33 -3.10
CA PRO A 676 -10.25 -3.56 -3.19
C PRO A 676 -10.55 -4.12 -1.79
N LEU A 677 -11.69 -4.79 -1.69
CA LEU A 677 -12.12 -5.57 -0.53
C LEU A 677 -12.39 -7.00 -0.98
N ASP A 678 -11.34 -7.79 -1.05
CA ASP A 678 -11.40 -9.15 -1.59
C ASP A 678 -12.41 -10.03 -0.86
N TYR A 679 -12.88 -11.06 -1.55
CA TYR A 679 -13.82 -12.03 -0.99
C TYR A 679 -13.34 -12.56 0.37
N GLY A 680 -14.24 -12.55 1.36
CA GLY A 680 -13.98 -13.02 2.72
C GLY A 680 -13.17 -12.06 3.60
N VAL A 681 -12.57 -10.99 3.05
CA VAL A 681 -11.91 -9.93 3.80
C VAL A 681 -12.95 -9.04 4.49
N GLN A 682 -12.64 -8.58 5.70
CA GLN A 682 -13.51 -7.77 6.53
C GLN A 682 -12.96 -6.35 6.70
N ALA A 683 -13.73 -5.35 6.28
CA ALA A 683 -13.51 -3.96 6.62
C ALA A 683 -14.13 -3.64 7.99
N VAL A 684 -13.44 -2.86 8.81
CA VAL A 684 -13.85 -2.42 10.14
C VAL A 684 -13.70 -0.91 10.20
N MET A 685 -14.82 -0.22 10.18
CA MET A 685 -14.94 1.23 10.28
C MET A 685 -15.12 1.58 11.75
N LYS A 686 -14.23 2.41 12.31
CA LYS A 686 -14.35 2.96 13.67
C LYS A 686 -14.23 4.48 13.60
N ILE A 687 -15.01 5.19 14.38
CA ILE A 687 -14.76 6.60 14.63
C ILE A 687 -13.45 6.73 15.44
N THR A 688 -12.60 7.68 15.10
CA THR A 688 -11.39 7.97 15.88
C THR A 688 -11.78 8.69 17.16
N ASP A 689 -11.39 8.16 18.31
CA ASP A 689 -11.63 8.78 19.62
C ASP A 689 -10.34 9.40 20.20
N GLU A 690 -9.18 9.08 19.61
CA GLU A 690 -7.89 9.58 20.08
C GLU A 690 -7.59 11.01 19.58
N PRO A 691 -7.17 11.96 20.45
CA PRO A 691 -6.98 13.37 20.09
C PRO A 691 -6.07 13.64 18.89
N LYS A 692 -5.06 12.80 18.66
CA LYS A 692 -4.12 12.93 17.53
C LYS A 692 -4.77 12.74 16.16
N TYR A 693 -5.93 12.08 16.09
CA TYR A 693 -6.64 11.81 14.84
C TYR A 693 -7.82 12.76 14.60
N VAL A 694 -8.20 13.57 15.58
CA VAL A 694 -9.25 14.59 15.40
C VAL A 694 -8.69 15.73 14.55
N LEU A 695 -9.36 16.05 13.44
CA LEU A 695 -8.92 17.12 12.56
C LEU A 695 -9.33 18.47 13.16
N ARG A 696 -8.36 19.35 13.38
CA ARG A 696 -8.60 20.72 13.83
C ARG A 696 -8.73 21.65 12.63
N THR A 697 -9.83 22.40 12.58
CA THR A 697 -10.14 23.33 11.49
C THR A 697 -10.52 24.70 12.04
N VAL A 698 -10.38 25.74 11.21
CA VAL A 698 -10.64 27.12 11.61
C VAL A 698 -12.10 27.50 11.32
N ASP A 699 -12.68 28.31 12.20
CA ASP A 699 -13.95 28.98 11.98
C ASP A 699 -13.84 30.47 12.27
N PHE A 700 -14.21 31.28 11.29
CA PHE A 700 -14.22 32.75 11.37
C PHE A 700 -15.60 33.33 11.71
N SER A 701 -16.61 32.49 11.97
CA SER A 701 -17.95 32.92 12.33
C SER A 701 -17.95 33.73 13.64
N PRO A 702 -18.77 34.81 13.73
CA PRO A 702 -18.84 35.63 14.94
C PRO A 702 -19.38 34.82 16.12
N SER A 703 -18.91 35.14 17.34
CA SER A 703 -19.39 34.45 18.52
C SER A 703 -20.88 34.77 18.78
N PRO A 704 -21.71 33.80 19.19
CA PRO A 704 -23.11 34.06 19.56
C PRO A 704 -23.27 35.13 20.65
N SER A 705 -22.19 35.45 21.37
CA SER A 705 -22.13 36.48 22.42
C SER A 705 -21.87 37.90 21.93
N SER A 706 -21.72 38.15 20.63
CA SER A 706 -21.63 39.52 20.09
C SER A 706 -22.95 39.91 19.43
N THR A 707 -23.90 40.37 20.25
CA THR A 707 -25.04 41.15 19.76
C THR A 707 -24.48 42.34 18.97
N PRO A 708 -24.91 42.61 17.73
CA PRO A 708 -24.44 43.77 17.02
C PRO A 708 -24.94 45.01 17.76
N ILE A 709 -24.00 45.80 18.30
CA ILE A 709 -24.30 47.16 18.70
C ILE A 709 -24.81 47.84 17.43
N LYS A 710 -26.12 48.08 17.37
CA LYS A 710 -26.73 48.98 16.39
C LYS A 710 -25.93 50.28 16.44
N LYS A 711 -25.11 50.54 15.43
CA LYS A 711 -24.65 51.90 15.16
C LYS A 711 -25.90 52.67 14.73
N ILE A 712 -26.43 53.45 15.66
CA ILE A 712 -27.33 54.55 15.34
C ILE A 712 -26.47 55.59 14.63
N PHE A 713 -26.68 55.74 13.32
CA PHE A 713 -26.67 57.03 12.63
C PHE A 713 -27.69 56.95 11.50
#